data_AF-A0A443HJI5-F1
#
_entry.id   AF-A0A443HJI5-F1
#
_cell.length_a   1.000
_cell.length_b   1.000
_cell.length_c   1.000
_cell.angle_alpha   90.00
_cell.angle_beta   90.00
_cell.angle_gamma   90.00
#
_symmetry.space_group_name_H-M   'P 1'
#
loop_
_entity.id
_entity.type
_entity.pdbx_description
1 polymer ?
#
loop_
_entity_poly.entity_id
_entity_poly.type
_entity_poly.pdbx_seq_one_letter_code
_entity_poly.pdbx_strand_id
1 'polypeptide(L)'
;MAEFLATVKREYEKRSWRSRGDVRGLSVLPENRFGKVVDNEQSCLKTNRGETSGASLCLAATVVVLLLNVALTAVAASRAATFDGETVYEGDCGRVQRWLTGFKFLINALATAVLASSNYCMQHLSAPSRAEVDQAHAQRRWFDIGTPTLGNLRYMGWTRTVLWILLFLTSFPYHLLYNSAVFSSLASNAYAVVVVPQDISSGTSSTASESCFESLVGTNVSNIQQMYQANDFEILNKSACINEYGVPFLKNRRTLLLVTDNSSVRAPGLWAGVGNPPLGVDGTRDAFSWMCSELDENDLCEKSSVLNNSDNWAVSALPFAQQGLVVAARNGSFRFSGYNYTTAAEDPSLPQWVQENIQIIGIAMSGWFPDPGNDSFSVLNGNDSYLGLNYLSLSNGPSFLSQITVQQSNSVCASEQNPGYEAAQLYQNQPYPIDHCLSQRVKERCRLMYSWQICIVAIACNVIETFCILFTVWQKRTGLLLTVGDAIASFLNKPDSTTLCCSWMDQRAMKRFISRSKSRPKRTLLMAVFQKLWSGSAVKETDCQPSDVVRFGFLPPRKWWFQTTRRREWALFLFFFALCIWAAFICFQTSRDGVFDYIQKDDIHTLWSLGFGTTQPETLIRYLNTYNFLTMILLSNSPQLILSLLYYFSNRLLTRMLCAAEYCSYSIHRKPLRVSRPEGVQRSTYFLSLPYRYSIPVMIVSAVLHWLLSRSIFYVRILQYDQSGVLDKTKTISTCGLSLMPMIFTISLAGLALAILLGLGLRRFPTRVPLAGNCSLAISAACHPPPEDQNPALKPVMWGEVQLGDPSGEDEIWQRTELDDQSLTDETSNPLLNRNEDAVDHQMENIDDWETARQPYCKRSSAIAHCSFTSMEVKKPDPSKRYA
;
A
#
# COMPACT_ATOMS: atom_id res chain seq x y z
N MET A 1 26.58 2.88 -5.01
CA MET A 1 26.97 1.52 -4.53
C MET A 1 28.48 1.40 -4.30
N ALA A 2 29.33 1.71 -5.30
CA ALA A 2 30.79 1.60 -5.17
C ALA A 2 31.41 2.54 -4.12
N GLU A 3 30.95 3.80 -3.99
CA GLU A 3 31.39 4.71 -2.92
C GLU A 3 31.00 4.23 -1.52
N PHE A 4 29.86 3.57 -1.39
CA PHE A 4 29.42 2.96 -0.13
C PHE A 4 30.34 1.79 0.25
N LEU A 5 30.69 0.93 -0.72
CA LEU A 5 31.67 -0.15 -0.53
C LEU A 5 33.07 0.38 -0.19
N ALA A 6 33.50 1.48 -0.81
CA ALA A 6 34.77 2.15 -0.51
C ALA A 6 34.81 2.75 0.92
N THR A 7 33.67 3.26 1.39
CA THR A 7 33.52 3.78 2.77
C THR A 7 33.54 2.64 3.79
N VAL A 8 32.94 1.49 3.48
CA VAL A 8 32.99 0.27 4.31
C VAL A 8 34.41 -0.31 4.38
N LYS A 9 35.15 -0.32 3.27
CA LYS A 9 36.55 -0.77 3.23
C LYS A 9 37.47 0.11 4.09
N ARG A 10 37.29 1.43 4.05
CA ARG A 10 38.05 2.40 4.88
C ARG A 10 37.86 2.18 6.38
N GLU A 11 36.66 1.82 6.83
CA GLU A 11 36.42 1.51 8.25
C GLU A 11 36.88 0.11 8.67
N TYR A 12 37.02 -0.83 7.72
CA TYR A 12 37.63 -2.13 7.97
C TYR A 12 39.14 -2.01 8.24
N GLU A 13 39.85 -1.21 7.42
CA GLU A 13 41.30 -1.02 7.56
C GLU A 13 41.67 -0.27 8.86
N LYS A 14 40.85 0.70 9.30
CA LYS A 14 41.05 1.38 10.60
C LYS A 14 40.87 0.48 11.83
N ARG A 15 40.09 -0.60 11.74
CA ARG A 15 39.83 -1.52 12.85
C ARG A 15 40.86 -2.65 12.96
N SER A 16 41.46 -3.05 11.84
CA SER A 16 42.53 -4.06 11.79
C SER A 16 43.74 -3.66 12.66
N TRP A 17 44.13 -2.38 12.64
CA TRP A 17 45.29 -1.87 13.36
C TRP A 17 45.13 -1.74 14.89
N ARG A 18 43.90 -1.79 15.43
CA ARG A 18 43.66 -1.77 16.89
C ARG A 18 43.65 -3.16 17.54
N SER A 19 43.73 -4.24 16.75
CA SER A 19 43.57 -5.62 17.25
C SER A 19 44.88 -6.41 17.41
N ARG A 20 46.05 -5.80 17.16
CA ARG A 20 47.37 -6.48 17.22
C ARG A 20 48.37 -5.86 18.22
N GLY A 21 47.88 -5.30 19.33
CA GLY A 21 48.71 -4.92 20.48
C GLY A 21 48.41 -5.82 21.67
N ASP A 22 49.46 -6.45 22.21
CA ASP A 22 49.53 -7.19 23.48
C ASP A 22 48.85 -8.56 23.59
N VAL A 23 49.62 -9.59 23.18
CA VAL A 23 49.65 -10.87 23.89
C VAL A 23 51.11 -11.31 23.99
N ARG A 24 51.75 -11.05 25.13
CA ARG A 24 52.92 -11.82 25.62
C ARG A 24 53.10 -11.59 27.11
N GLY A 25 52.90 -12.64 27.89
CA GLY A 25 53.33 -12.73 29.28
C GLY A 25 52.19 -12.97 30.27
N LEU A 26 51.84 -14.24 30.49
CA LEU A 26 51.73 -14.80 31.83
C LEU A 26 51.59 -16.32 31.70
N SER A 27 52.66 -17.02 32.07
CA SER A 27 52.73 -18.46 32.20
C SER A 27 52.67 -18.85 33.68
N VAL A 28 52.06 -20.02 33.91
CA VAL A 28 52.15 -20.89 35.11
C VAL A 28 51.20 -20.54 36.26
N LEU A 29 50.22 -21.43 36.51
CA LEU A 29 49.82 -22.01 37.82
C LEU A 29 48.80 -23.17 37.59
N PRO A 30 48.68 -24.16 38.51
CA PRO A 30 48.53 -25.58 38.16
C PRO A 30 47.10 -26.12 38.02
N GLU A 31 46.99 -27.16 37.19
CA GLU A 31 45.86 -28.06 37.02
C GLU A 31 45.52 -28.79 38.33
N ASN A 32 44.33 -28.56 38.89
CA ASN A 32 43.52 -29.57 39.60
C ASN A 32 42.22 -28.96 40.14
N ARG A 33 41.26 -28.64 39.26
CA ARG A 33 39.82 -28.59 39.61
C ARG A 33 38.83 -28.47 38.43
N PHE A 34 39.16 -29.00 37.25
CA PHE A 34 38.30 -28.90 36.04
C PHE A 34 37.37 -30.10 35.79
N GLY A 35 36.94 -30.80 36.84
CA GLY A 35 35.99 -31.92 36.73
C GLY A 35 34.51 -31.56 37.00
N LYS A 36 34.21 -30.33 37.45
CA LYS A 36 32.82 -29.90 37.79
C LYS A 36 32.40 -28.56 37.17
N VAL A 37 33.25 -27.96 36.33
CA VAL A 37 32.94 -26.71 35.62
C VAL A 37 32.36 -26.97 34.22
N VAL A 38 32.62 -28.14 33.63
CA VAL A 38 32.19 -28.46 32.25
C VAL A 38 30.68 -28.75 32.14
N ASP A 39 30.05 -29.28 33.19
CA ASP A 39 28.59 -29.49 33.19
C ASP A 39 27.80 -28.19 33.42
N ASN A 40 28.39 -27.21 34.13
CA ASN A 40 27.80 -25.88 34.29
C ASN A 40 28.06 -24.97 33.08
N GLU A 41 29.15 -25.16 32.33
CA GLU A 41 29.34 -24.47 31.05
C GLU A 41 28.39 -24.99 29.96
N GLN A 42 28.07 -26.30 29.90
CA GLN A 42 27.06 -26.78 28.96
C GLN A 42 25.62 -26.36 29.34
N SER A 43 25.34 -26.13 30.63
CA SER A 43 24.08 -25.54 31.11
C SER A 43 24.00 -24.03 30.78
N CYS A 44 25.08 -23.28 30.99
CA CYS A 44 25.18 -21.85 30.62
C CYS A 44 25.24 -21.61 29.08
N LEU A 45 25.76 -22.57 28.31
CA LEU A 45 25.75 -22.50 26.84
C LEU A 45 24.36 -22.79 26.24
N LYS A 46 23.46 -23.46 26.98
CA LYS A 46 22.05 -23.63 26.56
C LYS A 46 21.21 -22.37 26.80
N THR A 47 21.57 -21.51 27.75
CA THR A 47 20.85 -20.25 28.04
C THR A 47 21.24 -19.08 27.13
N ASN A 48 22.37 -19.15 26.43
CA ASN A 48 22.82 -18.10 25.49
C ASN A 48 22.13 -18.09 24.11
N ARG A 49 21.09 -18.93 23.88
CA ARG A 49 20.25 -18.88 22.67
C ARG A 49 19.14 -17.81 22.70
N GLY A 50 19.14 -16.91 23.69
CA GLY A 50 18.06 -15.94 23.88
C GLY A 50 18.10 -14.70 22.96
N GLU A 51 19.26 -14.34 22.42
CA GLU A 51 19.47 -13.00 21.82
C GLU A 51 19.13 -12.87 20.34
N THR A 52 19.04 -13.98 19.60
CA THR A 52 18.96 -13.94 18.13
C THR A 52 17.68 -14.55 17.56
N SER A 53 16.77 -15.08 18.37
CA SER A 53 15.58 -15.78 17.85
C SER A 53 14.64 -14.87 17.05
N GLY A 54 14.42 -13.65 17.57
CA GLY A 54 13.66 -12.53 16.98
C GLY A 54 14.00 -12.19 15.53
N ALA A 55 15.08 -11.45 15.36
CA ALA A 55 15.48 -10.95 14.06
C ALA A 55 15.90 -12.10 13.09
N SER A 56 16.35 -13.25 13.59
CA SER A 56 16.69 -14.39 12.73
C SER A 56 15.47 -15.10 12.14
N LEU A 57 14.34 -15.17 12.86
CA LEU A 57 13.09 -15.69 12.28
C LEU A 57 12.52 -14.70 11.26
N CYS A 58 12.61 -13.38 11.51
CA CYS A 58 12.27 -12.37 10.50
C CYS A 58 13.11 -12.55 9.24
N LEU A 59 14.42 -12.78 9.39
CA LEU A 59 15.31 -13.08 8.27
C LEU A 59 14.90 -14.37 7.54
N ALA A 60 14.60 -15.44 8.27
CA ALA A 60 14.15 -16.70 7.67
C ALA A 60 12.84 -16.50 6.88
N ALA A 61 11.88 -15.75 7.44
CA ALA A 61 10.62 -15.45 6.77
C ALA A 61 10.82 -14.65 5.48
N THR A 62 11.65 -13.60 5.49
CA THR A 62 11.92 -12.82 4.26
C THR A 62 12.69 -13.64 3.22
N VAL A 63 13.64 -14.48 3.63
CA VAL A 63 14.36 -15.38 2.72
C VAL A 63 13.42 -16.39 2.07
N VAL A 64 12.48 -16.98 2.81
CA VAL A 64 11.47 -17.88 2.24
C VAL A 64 10.61 -17.17 1.20
N VAL A 65 10.16 -15.95 1.49
CA VAL A 65 9.40 -15.13 0.53
C VAL A 65 10.24 -14.78 -0.70
N LEU A 66 11.52 -14.45 -0.52
CA LEU A 66 12.46 -14.19 -1.62
C LEU A 66 12.59 -15.41 -2.53
N LEU A 67 12.85 -16.59 -1.96
CA LEU A 67 13.02 -17.83 -2.72
C LEU A 67 11.76 -18.19 -3.49
N LEU A 68 10.59 -18.04 -2.86
CA LEU A 68 9.30 -18.25 -3.52
C LEU A 68 9.11 -17.30 -4.70
N ASN A 69 9.35 -15.99 -4.50
CA ASN A 69 9.18 -14.99 -5.54
C ASN A 69 10.16 -15.19 -6.71
N VAL A 70 11.41 -15.55 -6.41
CA VAL A 70 12.43 -15.86 -7.42
C VAL A 70 12.05 -17.11 -8.21
N ALA A 71 11.63 -18.18 -7.54
CA ALA A 71 11.22 -19.42 -8.20
C ALA A 71 10.02 -19.19 -9.13
N LEU A 72 8.97 -18.53 -8.66
CA LEU A 72 7.78 -18.22 -9.46
C LEU A 72 8.11 -17.32 -10.65
N THR A 73 8.96 -16.30 -10.45
CA THR A 73 9.34 -15.37 -11.51
C THR A 73 10.26 -16.02 -12.53
N ALA A 74 11.17 -16.90 -12.13
CA ALA A 74 12.03 -17.64 -13.06
C ALA A 74 11.20 -18.56 -13.98
N VAL A 75 10.20 -19.26 -13.42
CA VAL A 75 9.29 -20.10 -14.20
C VAL A 75 8.51 -19.26 -15.21
N ALA A 76 7.96 -18.10 -14.80
CA ALA A 76 7.25 -17.22 -15.72
C ALA A 76 8.19 -16.58 -16.76
N ALA A 77 9.33 -16.02 -16.36
CA ALA A 77 10.27 -15.40 -17.29
C ALA A 77 10.80 -16.39 -18.35
N SER A 78 10.93 -17.68 -18.01
CA SER A 78 11.35 -18.71 -18.97
C SER A 78 10.35 -18.97 -20.10
N ARG A 79 9.11 -18.48 -19.98
CA ARG A 79 8.02 -18.70 -20.93
C ARG A 79 7.45 -17.40 -21.52
N ALA A 80 7.81 -16.25 -20.97
CA ALA A 80 7.26 -14.94 -21.35
C ALA A 80 7.83 -14.41 -22.68
N ALA A 81 6.93 -14.01 -23.60
CA ALA A 81 7.30 -13.43 -24.91
C ALA A 81 7.12 -11.90 -25.00
N THR A 82 6.39 -11.26 -24.08
CA THR A 82 6.06 -9.83 -24.15
C THR A 82 6.05 -9.12 -22.79
N PHE A 83 5.99 -7.77 -22.84
CA PHE A 83 5.99 -6.91 -21.66
C PHE A 83 4.64 -6.91 -20.90
N ASP A 84 3.57 -7.36 -21.53
CA ASP A 84 2.19 -7.24 -21.03
C ASP A 84 1.76 -8.33 -20.04
N GLY A 85 2.71 -9.17 -19.64
CA GLY A 85 2.48 -10.34 -18.81
C GLY A 85 2.23 -11.59 -19.64
N GLU A 86 2.47 -12.74 -19.02
CA GLU A 86 2.31 -14.04 -19.65
C GLU A 86 1.02 -14.72 -19.21
N THR A 87 0.40 -15.47 -20.12
CA THR A 87 -0.80 -16.26 -19.84
C THR A 87 -0.42 -17.56 -19.16
N VAL A 88 -0.72 -17.67 -17.86
CA VAL A 88 -0.52 -18.88 -17.06
C VAL A 88 -1.60 -19.93 -17.36
N TYR A 89 -2.83 -19.46 -17.59
CA TYR A 89 -3.98 -20.30 -17.91
C TYR A 89 -4.96 -19.50 -18.76
N GLU A 90 -5.56 -20.16 -19.76
CA GLU A 90 -6.65 -19.63 -20.57
C GLU A 90 -7.81 -20.62 -20.58
N GLY A 91 -9.03 -20.15 -20.34
CA GLY A 91 -10.24 -20.96 -20.37
C GLY A 91 -11.32 -20.44 -19.43
N ASP A 92 -11.90 -21.35 -18.64
CA ASP A 92 -13.04 -21.07 -17.75
C ASP A 92 -12.78 -19.89 -16.77
N CYS A 93 -13.65 -18.89 -16.83
CA CYS A 93 -13.60 -17.67 -16.03
C CYS A 93 -13.81 -17.97 -14.55
N GLY A 94 -14.69 -18.92 -14.19
CA GLY A 94 -14.92 -19.33 -12.81
C GLY A 94 -13.69 -19.95 -12.15
N ARG A 95 -12.90 -20.73 -12.90
CA ARG A 95 -11.63 -21.30 -12.45
C ARG A 95 -10.57 -20.22 -12.28
N VAL A 96 -10.41 -19.33 -13.28
CA VAL A 96 -9.49 -18.18 -13.19
C VAL A 96 -9.78 -17.35 -11.94
N GLN A 97 -11.05 -17.03 -11.68
CA GLN A 97 -11.44 -16.21 -10.53
C GLN A 97 -11.18 -16.92 -9.19
N ARG A 98 -11.47 -18.22 -9.06
CA ARG A 98 -11.14 -18.99 -7.85
C ARG A 98 -9.63 -18.99 -7.56
N TRP A 99 -8.82 -19.25 -8.58
CA TRP A 99 -7.36 -19.24 -8.43
C TRP A 99 -6.84 -17.86 -8.09
N LEU A 100 -7.32 -16.82 -8.79
CA LEU A 100 -6.94 -15.45 -8.50
C LEU A 100 -7.27 -15.09 -7.04
N THR A 101 -8.46 -15.47 -6.54
CA THR A 101 -8.87 -15.27 -5.13
C THR A 101 -7.89 -15.88 -4.14
N GLY A 102 -7.47 -17.13 -4.37
CA GLY A 102 -6.44 -17.78 -3.57
C GLY A 102 -5.08 -17.07 -3.65
N PHE A 103 -4.62 -16.73 -4.85
CA PHE A 103 -3.33 -16.06 -5.04
C PHE A 103 -3.27 -14.69 -4.36
N LYS A 104 -4.31 -13.86 -4.49
CA LYS A 104 -4.34 -12.57 -3.77
C LYS A 104 -4.36 -12.77 -2.26
N PHE A 105 -5.05 -13.79 -1.74
CA PHE A 105 -5.03 -14.06 -0.30
C PHE A 105 -3.61 -14.37 0.18
N LEU A 106 -2.91 -15.29 -0.52
CA LEU A 106 -1.52 -15.65 -0.21
C LEU A 106 -0.59 -14.43 -0.31
N ILE A 107 -0.69 -13.66 -1.40
CA ILE A 107 0.11 -12.45 -1.64
C ILE A 107 -0.05 -11.46 -0.49
N ASN A 108 -1.28 -11.14 -0.09
CA ASN A 108 -1.52 -10.17 0.99
C ASN A 108 -1.07 -10.71 2.36
N ALA A 109 -1.25 -12.00 2.63
CA ALA A 109 -0.76 -12.62 3.85
C ALA A 109 0.77 -12.55 3.96
N LEU A 110 1.49 -12.89 2.89
CA LEU A 110 2.95 -12.82 2.84
C LEU A 110 3.45 -11.37 2.92
N ALA A 111 2.82 -10.44 2.20
CA ALA A 111 3.15 -9.02 2.24
C ALA A 111 2.97 -8.43 3.66
N THR A 112 1.88 -8.77 4.36
CA THR A 112 1.66 -8.35 5.75
C THR A 112 2.68 -8.99 6.71
N ALA A 113 3.11 -10.23 6.48
CA ALA A 113 4.15 -10.86 7.30
C ALA A 113 5.53 -10.18 7.13
N VAL A 114 5.87 -9.81 5.88
CA VAL A 114 7.07 -9.01 5.58
C VAL A 114 6.97 -7.63 6.24
N LEU A 115 5.83 -6.95 6.12
CA LEU A 115 5.58 -5.65 6.76
C LEU A 115 5.76 -5.72 8.29
N ALA A 116 5.24 -6.76 8.93
CA ALA A 116 5.41 -6.98 10.36
C ALA A 116 6.88 -7.25 10.74
N SER A 117 7.61 -7.99 9.91
CA SER A 117 9.04 -8.27 10.09
C SER A 117 9.89 -7.00 9.96
N SER A 118 9.64 -6.18 8.92
CA SER A 118 10.28 -4.89 8.73
C SER A 118 10.01 -3.95 9.91
N ASN A 119 8.77 -3.90 10.40
CA ASN A 119 8.39 -3.12 11.58
C ASN A 119 9.15 -3.57 12.85
N TYR A 120 9.32 -4.88 13.05
CA TYR A 120 10.10 -5.41 14.17
C TYR A 120 11.59 -5.04 14.06
N CYS A 121 12.22 -5.24 12.90
CA CYS A 121 13.62 -4.87 12.70
C CYS A 121 13.85 -3.36 12.81
N MET A 122 12.92 -2.54 12.34
CA MET A 122 12.91 -1.10 12.54
C MET A 122 12.87 -0.71 14.03
N GLN A 123 12.12 -1.44 14.86
CA GLN A 123 12.13 -1.24 16.31
C GLN A 123 13.51 -1.52 16.91
N HIS A 124 14.13 -2.62 16.49
CA HIS A 124 15.45 -3.02 16.95
C HIS A 124 16.55 -2.01 16.56
N LEU A 125 16.49 -1.48 15.33
CA LEU A 125 17.38 -0.41 14.88
C LEU A 125 17.16 0.89 15.66
N SER A 126 15.90 1.20 16.00
CA SER A 126 15.51 2.41 16.74
C SER A 126 15.79 2.38 18.24
N ALA A 127 16.14 1.21 18.78
CA ALA A 127 16.39 1.02 20.20
C ALA A 127 17.73 1.66 20.61
N PRO A 128 17.73 2.54 21.63
CA PRO A 128 18.95 3.12 22.16
C PRO A 128 19.65 2.15 23.10
N SER A 129 20.97 2.30 23.22
CA SER A 129 21.77 1.68 24.28
C SER A 129 21.76 2.55 25.53
N ARG A 130 22.11 1.97 26.69
CA ARG A 130 22.17 2.74 27.94
C ARG A 130 23.09 3.96 27.86
N ALA A 131 24.27 3.80 27.25
CA ALA A 131 25.22 4.90 27.06
C ALA A 131 24.63 6.06 26.22
N GLU A 132 23.90 5.74 25.14
CA GLU A 132 23.22 6.76 24.32
C GLU A 132 22.14 7.51 25.11
N VAL A 133 21.43 6.81 25.99
CA VAL A 133 20.41 7.42 26.86
C VAL A 133 21.04 8.34 27.89
N ASP A 134 22.09 7.90 28.60
CA ASP A 134 22.81 8.72 29.58
C ASP A 134 23.36 10.00 28.94
N GLN A 135 23.98 9.88 27.75
CA GLN A 135 24.47 11.02 26.98
C GLN A 135 23.33 11.99 26.60
N ALA A 136 22.17 11.47 26.20
CA ALA A 136 21.02 12.30 25.87
C ALA A 136 20.43 12.98 27.11
N HIS A 137 20.36 12.29 28.23
CA HIS A 137 19.86 12.84 29.50
C HIS A 137 20.75 13.99 30.00
N ALA A 138 22.07 13.85 29.92
CA ALA A 138 23.03 14.93 30.21
C ALA A 138 22.77 16.20 29.36
N GLN A 139 22.33 16.02 28.10
CA GLN A 139 21.96 17.12 27.20
C GLN A 139 20.51 17.60 27.33
N ARG A 140 19.80 17.17 28.39
CA ARG A 140 18.35 17.42 28.59
C ARG A 140 17.53 17.00 27.36
N ARG A 141 17.76 15.78 26.89
CA ARG A 141 17.04 15.12 25.79
C ARG A 141 16.54 13.76 26.28
N TRP A 142 15.68 13.12 25.50
CA TRP A 142 15.11 11.81 25.83
C TRP A 142 14.95 10.95 24.60
N PHE A 143 14.90 9.64 24.82
CA PHE A 143 14.51 8.66 23.82
C PHE A 143 13.13 8.10 24.14
N ASP A 144 12.40 7.72 23.09
CA ASP A 144 11.19 6.92 23.22
C ASP A 144 11.60 5.43 23.15
N ILE A 145 11.42 4.67 24.23
CA ILE A 145 11.83 3.26 24.41
C ILE A 145 10.72 2.30 23.96
N GLY A 146 11.10 1.22 23.27
CA GLY A 146 10.18 0.14 22.87
C GLY A 146 9.11 0.51 21.85
N THR A 147 9.35 1.55 21.05
CA THR A 147 8.48 1.94 19.93
C THR A 147 9.33 2.40 18.74
N PRO A 148 8.95 2.10 17.48
CA PRO A 148 9.66 2.58 16.30
C PRO A 148 9.29 4.04 16.05
N THR A 149 10.02 4.97 16.68
CA THR A 149 9.71 6.40 16.61
C THR A 149 10.64 7.13 15.66
N LEU A 150 10.03 7.85 14.70
CA LEU A 150 10.73 8.82 13.85
C LEU A 150 11.50 9.88 14.65
N GLY A 151 11.11 10.13 15.90
CA GLY A 151 11.81 11.03 16.81
C GLY A 151 13.21 10.54 17.18
N ASN A 152 13.39 9.22 17.34
CA ASN A 152 14.68 8.63 17.67
C ASN A 152 15.66 8.74 16.49
N LEU A 153 15.17 8.67 15.23
CA LEU A 153 15.99 8.77 14.00
C LEU A 153 16.91 9.99 13.99
N ARG A 154 16.48 11.12 14.55
CA ARG A 154 17.25 12.37 14.58
C ARG A 154 18.54 12.28 15.40
N TYR A 155 18.64 11.28 16.27
CA TYR A 155 19.77 11.06 17.17
C TYR A 155 20.50 9.76 16.89
N MET A 156 20.01 8.95 15.95
CA MET A 156 20.67 7.71 15.55
C MET A 156 21.81 7.97 14.59
N GLY A 157 22.83 7.10 14.65
CA GLY A 157 23.90 7.08 13.66
C GLY A 157 23.38 6.83 12.25
N TRP A 158 24.04 7.44 11.25
CA TRP A 158 23.64 7.40 9.83
C TRP A 158 23.34 6.00 9.30
N THR A 159 24.16 5.00 9.62
CA THR A 159 23.97 3.62 9.16
C THR A 159 22.62 3.03 9.59
N ARG A 160 22.24 3.22 10.86
CA ARG A 160 20.95 2.78 11.39
C ARG A 160 19.80 3.54 10.74
N THR A 161 19.97 4.84 10.52
CA THR A 161 18.95 5.68 9.87
C THR A 161 18.71 5.24 8.43
N VAL A 162 19.76 4.94 7.66
CA VAL A 162 19.63 4.43 6.28
C VAL A 162 18.92 3.07 6.26
N LEU A 163 19.33 2.12 7.10
CA LEU A 163 18.68 0.80 7.17
C LEU A 163 17.20 0.92 7.54
N TRP A 164 16.88 1.79 8.49
CA TRP A 164 15.50 2.05 8.90
C TRP A 164 14.67 2.64 7.76
N ILE A 165 15.21 3.61 7.03
CA ILE A 165 14.53 4.23 5.87
C ILE A 165 14.36 3.22 4.74
N LEU A 166 15.38 2.40 4.45
CA LEU A 166 15.29 1.36 3.44
C LEU A 166 14.18 0.37 3.78
N LEU A 167 14.19 -0.22 4.98
CA LEU A 167 13.13 -1.13 5.44
C LEU A 167 11.73 -0.51 5.35
N PHE A 168 11.60 0.77 5.70
CA PHE A 168 10.31 1.46 5.61
C PHE A 168 9.84 1.64 4.15
N LEU A 169 10.73 2.10 3.26
CA LEU A 169 10.37 2.41 1.88
C LEU A 169 10.17 1.15 1.02
N THR A 170 10.95 0.09 1.24
CA THR A 170 10.85 -1.15 0.47
C THR A 170 9.63 -1.99 0.81
N SER A 171 8.99 -1.75 1.96
CA SER A 171 7.76 -2.46 2.32
C SER A 171 6.51 -1.90 1.59
N PHE A 172 6.58 -0.70 1.01
CA PHE A 172 5.43 -0.10 0.29
C PHE A 172 5.14 -0.70 -1.08
N PRO A 173 6.14 -0.95 -1.96
CA PRO A 173 5.91 -1.57 -3.26
C PRO A 173 5.16 -2.91 -3.22
N TYR A 174 5.26 -3.68 -2.12
CA TYR A 174 4.50 -4.92 -1.99
C TYR A 174 2.99 -4.70 -2.01
N HIS A 175 2.48 -3.85 -1.13
CA HIS A 175 1.04 -3.60 -1.08
C HIS A 175 0.56 -2.74 -2.26
N LEU A 176 1.45 -1.96 -2.89
CA LEU A 176 1.12 -1.11 -4.04
C LEU A 176 1.15 -1.83 -5.40
N LEU A 177 2.10 -2.74 -5.64
CA LEU A 177 2.31 -3.34 -6.97
C LEU A 177 2.08 -4.84 -6.97
N TYR A 178 2.43 -5.53 -5.88
CA TYR A 178 2.49 -7.00 -5.87
C TYR A 178 1.12 -7.65 -5.98
N ASN A 179 0.07 -6.96 -5.55
CA ASN A 179 -1.30 -7.36 -5.84
C ASN A 179 -1.54 -7.48 -7.35
N SER A 180 -0.96 -6.64 -8.21
CA SER A 180 -1.10 -6.74 -9.66
C SER A 180 -0.05 -7.63 -10.34
N ALA A 181 0.80 -8.34 -9.58
CA ALA A 181 1.70 -9.35 -10.14
C ALA A 181 0.94 -10.50 -10.82
N VAL A 182 -0.21 -10.87 -10.25
CA VAL A 182 -1.16 -11.84 -10.81
C VAL A 182 -2.47 -11.13 -11.03
N PHE A 183 -2.98 -11.12 -12.26
CA PHE A 183 -4.24 -10.47 -12.62
C PHE A 183 -5.02 -11.31 -13.63
N SER A 184 -6.31 -11.05 -13.79
CA SER A 184 -7.13 -11.70 -14.80
C SER A 184 -7.40 -10.76 -15.96
N SER A 185 -7.47 -11.32 -17.16
CA SER A 185 -8.06 -10.63 -18.31
C SER A 185 -9.41 -11.24 -18.70
N LEU A 186 -10.28 -10.38 -19.22
CA LEU A 186 -11.55 -10.73 -19.80
C LEU A 186 -11.45 -10.66 -21.33
N ALA A 187 -12.05 -11.61 -22.04
CA ALA A 187 -12.26 -11.47 -23.48
C ALA A 187 -13.58 -10.73 -23.75
N SER A 188 -13.56 -9.79 -24.69
CA SER A 188 -14.73 -9.18 -25.30
C SER A 188 -14.72 -9.52 -26.78
N ASN A 189 -15.75 -10.22 -27.25
CA ASN A 189 -15.91 -10.54 -28.67
C ASN A 189 -16.78 -9.49 -29.34
N ALA A 190 -16.25 -8.80 -30.34
CA ALA A 190 -17.07 -8.15 -31.34
C ALA A 190 -17.83 -9.23 -32.13
N TYR A 191 -19.05 -8.92 -32.53
CA TYR A 191 -19.90 -9.85 -33.26
C TYR A 191 -20.71 -9.13 -34.32
N ALA A 192 -20.94 -9.84 -35.42
CA ALA A 192 -21.82 -9.38 -36.48
C ALA A 192 -23.28 -9.72 -36.16
N VAL A 193 -24.18 -8.82 -36.54
CA VAL A 193 -25.63 -8.99 -36.41
C VAL A 193 -26.24 -9.00 -37.82
N VAL A 194 -26.94 -10.09 -38.13
CA VAL A 194 -27.50 -10.32 -39.47
C VAL A 194 -28.98 -10.66 -39.36
N VAL A 195 -29.83 -9.95 -40.10
CA VAL A 195 -31.26 -10.29 -40.23
C VAL A 195 -31.42 -11.32 -41.33
N VAL A 196 -32.03 -12.46 -41.02
CA VAL A 196 -32.16 -13.61 -41.92
C VAL A 196 -33.62 -14.07 -42.02
N PRO A 197 -34.02 -14.67 -43.16
CA PRO A 197 -35.33 -15.31 -43.27
C PRO A 197 -35.37 -16.61 -42.44
N GLN A 198 -36.56 -17.18 -42.24
CA GLN A 198 -36.74 -18.45 -41.52
C GLN A 198 -35.95 -19.61 -42.15
N ASP A 199 -35.80 -19.64 -43.48
CA ASP A 199 -34.99 -20.62 -44.19
C ASP A 199 -33.75 -19.96 -44.82
N ILE A 200 -32.59 -20.23 -44.23
CA ILE A 200 -31.29 -19.66 -44.61
C ILE A 200 -30.67 -20.41 -45.81
N SER A 201 -31.24 -21.56 -46.20
CA SER A 201 -30.68 -22.44 -47.22
C SER A 201 -30.99 -22.04 -48.67
N SER A 202 -31.94 -21.12 -48.89
CA SER A 202 -32.47 -20.80 -50.21
C SER A 202 -32.24 -19.35 -50.64
N GLY A 203 -31.31 -19.12 -51.58
CA GLY A 203 -31.21 -17.88 -52.36
C GLY A 203 -29.92 -17.75 -53.17
N THR A 204 -30.01 -17.10 -54.33
CA THR A 204 -28.86 -16.72 -55.16
C THR A 204 -28.32 -15.37 -54.72
N SER A 205 -27.10 -15.32 -54.20
CA SER A 205 -26.41 -14.10 -53.79
C SER A 205 -25.52 -13.56 -54.92
N SER A 206 -25.33 -12.24 -54.99
CA SER A 206 -24.34 -11.67 -55.90
C SER A 206 -22.92 -11.84 -55.34
N THR A 207 -21.90 -11.96 -56.20
CA THR A 207 -20.49 -12.07 -55.77
C THR A 207 -20.05 -10.90 -54.89
N ALA A 208 -20.59 -9.70 -55.14
CA ALA A 208 -20.32 -8.53 -54.32
C ALA A 208 -20.92 -8.66 -52.91
N SER A 209 -22.17 -9.12 -52.80
CA SER A 209 -22.84 -9.37 -51.52
C SER A 209 -22.09 -10.41 -50.68
N GLU A 210 -21.58 -11.47 -51.30
CA GLU A 210 -20.79 -12.50 -50.60
C GLU A 210 -19.45 -11.96 -50.09
N SER A 211 -18.74 -11.16 -50.91
CA SER A 211 -17.48 -10.54 -50.48
C SER A 211 -17.66 -9.55 -49.33
N CYS A 212 -18.76 -8.77 -49.36
CA CYS A 212 -19.10 -7.86 -48.28
C CYS A 212 -19.56 -8.60 -47.02
N PHE A 213 -20.29 -9.70 -47.18
CA PHE A 213 -20.65 -10.57 -46.06
C PHE A 213 -19.39 -11.09 -45.36
N GLU A 214 -18.42 -11.63 -46.10
CA GLU A 214 -17.19 -12.16 -45.50
C GLU A 214 -16.39 -11.09 -44.78
N SER A 215 -16.28 -9.89 -45.36
CA SER A 215 -15.59 -8.75 -44.75
C SER A 215 -16.25 -8.25 -43.47
N LEU A 216 -17.58 -8.12 -43.46
CA LEU A 216 -18.34 -7.53 -42.34
C LEU A 216 -18.63 -8.55 -41.23
N VAL A 217 -18.94 -9.80 -41.60
CA VAL A 217 -19.28 -10.88 -40.67
C VAL A 217 -18.02 -11.59 -40.16
N GLY A 218 -16.91 -11.55 -40.91
CA GLY A 218 -15.65 -12.22 -40.58
C GLY A 218 -15.65 -13.72 -40.90
N THR A 219 -16.68 -14.22 -41.59
CA THR A 219 -16.80 -15.59 -42.11
C THR A 219 -17.64 -15.58 -43.38
N ASN A 220 -17.48 -16.59 -44.24
CA ASN A 220 -18.27 -16.72 -45.45
C ASN A 220 -19.70 -17.23 -45.17
N VAL A 221 -20.58 -17.04 -46.15
CA VAL A 221 -22.01 -17.45 -46.09
C VAL A 221 -22.15 -18.97 -45.93
N SER A 222 -21.31 -19.74 -46.62
CA SER A 222 -21.36 -21.20 -46.60
C SER A 222 -21.05 -21.80 -45.22
N ASN A 223 -20.12 -21.21 -44.46
CA ASN A 223 -19.85 -21.64 -43.09
C ASN A 223 -21.06 -21.39 -42.17
N ILE A 224 -21.76 -20.26 -42.33
CA ILE A 224 -22.97 -19.96 -41.53
C ILE A 224 -24.08 -20.96 -41.86
N GLN A 225 -24.28 -21.28 -43.14
CA GLN A 225 -25.25 -22.29 -43.57
C GLN A 225 -24.89 -23.68 -43.02
N GLN A 226 -23.61 -24.07 -43.05
CA GLN A 226 -23.14 -25.32 -42.46
C GLN A 226 -23.40 -25.38 -40.95
N MET A 227 -23.10 -24.30 -40.23
CA MET A 227 -23.36 -24.21 -38.78
C MET A 227 -24.86 -24.28 -38.47
N TYR A 228 -25.70 -23.64 -39.29
CA TYR A 228 -27.15 -23.71 -39.16
C TYR A 228 -27.65 -25.15 -39.36
N GLN A 229 -27.19 -25.84 -40.41
CA GLN A 229 -27.54 -27.25 -40.67
C GLN A 229 -27.01 -28.21 -39.59
N ALA A 230 -25.87 -27.89 -38.97
CA ALA A 230 -25.27 -28.66 -37.89
C ALA A 230 -25.94 -28.45 -36.52
N ASN A 231 -26.91 -27.52 -36.42
CA ASN A 231 -27.52 -27.07 -35.15
C ASN A 231 -26.51 -26.49 -34.15
N ASP A 232 -25.50 -25.75 -34.63
CA ASP A 232 -24.50 -25.09 -33.79
C ASP A 232 -25.00 -23.78 -33.14
N PHE A 233 -26.16 -23.27 -33.58
CA PHE A 233 -26.78 -22.07 -33.03
C PHE A 233 -27.78 -22.42 -31.91
N GLU A 234 -27.73 -21.63 -30.83
CA GLU A 234 -28.74 -21.68 -29.78
C GLU A 234 -29.93 -20.78 -30.14
N ILE A 235 -31.15 -21.33 -30.07
CA ILE A 235 -32.38 -20.59 -30.27
C ILE A 235 -32.72 -19.82 -28.98
N LEU A 236 -32.85 -18.50 -29.07
CA LEU A 236 -33.22 -17.61 -27.98
C LEU A 236 -34.50 -16.86 -28.34
N ASN A 237 -35.42 -16.72 -27.38
CA ASN A 237 -36.55 -15.81 -27.52
C ASN A 237 -36.09 -14.35 -27.45
N LYS A 238 -36.96 -13.40 -27.81
CA LYS A 238 -36.63 -11.96 -27.87
C LYS A 238 -35.99 -11.44 -26.58
N SER A 239 -36.63 -11.70 -25.43
CA SER A 239 -36.13 -11.22 -24.13
C SER A 239 -34.82 -11.87 -23.68
N ALA A 240 -34.60 -13.17 -23.93
CA ALA A 240 -33.31 -13.81 -23.66
C ALA A 240 -32.21 -13.29 -24.60
N CYS A 241 -32.53 -13.06 -25.87
CA CYS A 241 -31.60 -12.50 -26.84
C CYS A 241 -31.11 -11.10 -26.44
N ILE A 242 -32.05 -10.19 -26.11
CA ILE A 242 -31.73 -8.86 -25.59
C ILE A 242 -30.91 -8.97 -24.30
N ASN A 243 -31.22 -9.92 -23.41
CA ASN A 243 -30.50 -10.08 -22.17
C ASN A 243 -29.04 -10.55 -22.34
N GLU A 244 -28.81 -11.51 -23.23
CA GLU A 244 -27.49 -12.12 -23.47
C GLU A 244 -26.56 -11.22 -24.28
N TYR A 245 -27.10 -10.47 -25.25
CA TYR A 245 -26.30 -9.61 -26.14
C TYR A 245 -26.27 -8.13 -25.72
N GLY A 246 -27.24 -7.69 -24.91
CA GLY A 246 -27.30 -6.35 -24.31
C GLY A 246 -26.37 -6.25 -23.10
N VAL A 247 -25.10 -6.53 -23.33
CA VAL A 247 -24.03 -6.49 -22.33
C VAL A 247 -22.82 -5.76 -22.91
N PRO A 248 -22.07 -5.00 -22.09
CA PRO A 248 -20.97 -4.16 -22.59
C PRO A 248 -19.71 -4.97 -22.99
N PHE A 249 -19.60 -6.23 -22.57
CA PHE A 249 -18.49 -7.12 -22.95
C PHE A 249 -19.00 -8.57 -23.11
N LEU A 250 -19.12 -9.04 -24.35
CA LEU A 250 -19.64 -10.38 -24.68
C LEU A 250 -18.54 -11.45 -24.64
N LYS A 251 -18.67 -12.44 -23.75
CA LYS A 251 -17.57 -13.37 -23.41
C LYS A 251 -17.64 -14.73 -24.12
N ASN A 252 -18.84 -15.27 -24.25
CA ASN A 252 -19.12 -16.67 -24.63
C ASN A 252 -19.98 -16.79 -25.89
N ARG A 253 -20.19 -15.69 -26.62
CA ARG A 253 -21.03 -15.63 -27.82
C ARG A 253 -20.38 -14.77 -28.89
N ARG A 254 -20.77 -15.00 -30.13
CA ARG A 254 -20.37 -14.23 -31.33
C ARG A 254 -21.57 -14.03 -32.26
N THR A 255 -21.41 -14.27 -33.56
CA THR A 255 -22.35 -13.96 -34.63
C THR A 255 -23.79 -14.27 -34.22
N LEU A 256 -24.64 -13.28 -34.44
CA LEU A 256 -26.06 -13.30 -34.07
C LEU A 256 -26.89 -13.19 -35.34
N LEU A 257 -27.77 -14.17 -35.55
CA LEU A 257 -28.75 -14.13 -36.63
C LEU A 257 -30.12 -13.80 -36.03
N LEU A 258 -30.74 -12.73 -36.52
CA LEU A 258 -32.08 -12.31 -36.14
C LEU A 258 -33.06 -12.86 -37.18
N VAL A 259 -33.96 -13.74 -36.76
CA VAL A 259 -34.91 -14.37 -37.68
C VAL A 259 -36.14 -13.50 -37.81
N THR A 260 -36.54 -13.22 -39.05
CA THR A 260 -37.76 -12.46 -39.37
C THR A 260 -38.70 -13.28 -40.25
N ASP A 261 -39.99 -13.03 -40.11
CA ASP A 261 -41.07 -13.56 -40.96
C ASP A 261 -41.31 -12.72 -42.22
N ASN A 262 -40.60 -11.59 -42.36
CA ASN A 262 -40.73 -10.72 -43.52
C ASN A 262 -40.17 -11.38 -44.79
N SER A 263 -41.07 -11.79 -45.69
CA SER A 263 -40.76 -12.42 -46.98
C SER A 263 -39.88 -11.59 -47.94
N SER A 264 -39.66 -10.30 -47.65
CA SER A 264 -38.76 -9.43 -48.42
C SER A 264 -37.28 -9.76 -48.19
N VAL A 265 -36.94 -10.40 -47.07
CA VAL A 265 -35.56 -10.77 -46.73
C VAL A 265 -35.16 -12.07 -47.44
N ARG A 266 -34.04 -12.04 -48.18
CA ARG A 266 -33.49 -13.18 -48.92
C ARG A 266 -32.05 -13.48 -48.48
N ALA A 267 -31.52 -14.65 -48.81
CA ALA A 267 -30.11 -14.97 -48.59
C ALA A 267 -29.18 -13.96 -49.30
N PRO A 268 -28.04 -13.55 -48.70
CA PRO A 268 -27.44 -14.05 -47.45
C PRO A 268 -27.97 -13.37 -46.17
N GLY A 269 -29.03 -12.58 -46.27
CA GLY A 269 -29.60 -11.76 -45.19
C GLY A 269 -29.32 -10.26 -45.37
N LEU A 270 -29.66 -9.48 -44.36
CA LEU A 270 -29.39 -8.04 -44.26
C LEU A 270 -28.43 -7.76 -43.10
N TRP A 271 -27.57 -6.77 -43.28
CA TRP A 271 -26.62 -6.30 -42.29
C TRP A 271 -27.29 -5.36 -41.28
N ALA A 272 -27.30 -5.73 -39.99
CA ALA A 272 -27.86 -4.89 -38.93
C ALA A 272 -26.78 -4.09 -38.17
N GLY A 273 -25.53 -4.55 -38.17
CA GLY A 273 -24.42 -3.83 -37.53
C GLY A 273 -23.44 -4.74 -36.79
N VAL A 274 -22.53 -4.09 -36.05
CA VAL A 274 -21.57 -4.76 -35.17
C VAL A 274 -21.94 -4.51 -33.72
N GLY A 275 -22.08 -5.57 -32.94
CA GLY A 275 -22.12 -5.46 -31.49
C GLY A 275 -20.73 -5.60 -30.86
N ASN A 276 -20.54 -4.93 -29.72
CA ASN A 276 -19.26 -4.81 -29.01
C ASN A 276 -18.06 -4.46 -29.92
N PRO A 277 -18.16 -3.42 -30.76
CA PRO A 277 -17.07 -3.06 -31.65
C PRO A 277 -15.80 -2.71 -30.86
N PRO A 278 -14.60 -2.97 -31.41
CA PRO A 278 -13.36 -2.49 -30.81
C PRO A 278 -13.41 -0.97 -30.63
N LEU A 279 -13.46 -0.51 -29.37
CA LEU A 279 -13.60 0.91 -29.06
C LEU A 279 -12.49 1.74 -29.72
N GLY A 280 -12.89 2.68 -30.57
CA GLY A 280 -12.05 3.83 -30.94
C GLY A 280 -11.81 4.73 -29.72
N VAL A 281 -10.78 5.57 -29.79
CA VAL A 281 -10.32 6.43 -28.68
C VAL A 281 -11.42 7.40 -28.18
N ASP A 282 -12.48 7.58 -28.95
CA ASP A 282 -13.52 8.59 -28.71
C ASP A 282 -14.70 8.10 -27.83
N GLY A 283 -14.76 6.82 -27.46
CA GLY A 283 -15.68 6.34 -26.41
C GLY A 283 -17.19 6.47 -26.69
N THR A 284 -17.59 6.79 -27.91
CA THR A 284 -18.98 7.10 -28.31
C THR A 284 -19.80 5.92 -28.86
N ARG A 285 -19.22 4.72 -29.01
CA ARG A 285 -19.96 3.58 -29.58
C ARG A 285 -20.54 2.69 -28.49
N ASP A 286 -21.85 2.77 -28.33
CA ASP A 286 -22.63 1.88 -27.47
C ASP A 286 -22.52 0.43 -27.96
N ALA A 287 -22.18 -0.48 -27.04
CA ALA A 287 -21.91 -1.91 -27.29
C ALA A 287 -23.04 -2.68 -27.98
N PHE A 288 -24.28 -2.17 -27.91
CA PHE A 288 -25.49 -2.84 -28.37
C PHE A 288 -26.50 -1.85 -28.98
N SER A 289 -26.02 -0.72 -29.51
CA SER A 289 -26.88 0.30 -30.17
C SER A 289 -27.73 -0.28 -31.31
N TRP A 290 -27.24 -1.32 -31.99
CA TRP A 290 -27.97 -2.04 -33.04
C TRP A 290 -29.34 -2.58 -32.59
N MET A 291 -29.56 -2.75 -31.29
CA MET A 291 -30.84 -3.22 -30.73
C MET A 291 -31.95 -2.16 -30.75
N CYS A 292 -31.58 -0.87 -30.86
CA CYS A 292 -32.48 0.26 -30.76
C CYS A 292 -32.93 0.73 -32.16
N SER A 293 -34.24 0.93 -32.33
CA SER A 293 -34.86 1.31 -33.60
C SER A 293 -34.97 2.82 -33.83
N GLU A 294 -34.89 3.63 -32.77
CA GLU A 294 -34.98 5.10 -32.80
C GLU A 294 -33.76 5.69 -32.08
N LEU A 295 -32.90 6.36 -32.83
CA LEU A 295 -31.85 7.22 -32.29
C LEU A 295 -32.36 8.66 -32.37
N ASP A 296 -33.07 9.13 -31.33
CA ASP A 296 -33.26 10.57 -31.14
C ASP A 296 -31.90 11.20 -30.79
N GLU A 297 -31.65 12.44 -31.24
CA GLU A 297 -30.35 13.14 -31.17
C GLU A 297 -29.69 13.24 -29.76
N ASN A 298 -30.36 12.80 -28.68
CA ASN A 298 -29.86 12.89 -27.31
C ASN A 298 -29.96 11.61 -26.45
N ASP A 299 -30.48 10.47 -26.92
CA ASP A 299 -30.66 9.27 -26.07
C ASP A 299 -29.66 8.14 -26.33
N LEU A 300 -29.05 7.64 -25.24
CA LEU A 300 -28.21 6.44 -25.20
C LEU A 300 -29.10 5.19 -25.30
N CYS A 301 -28.67 4.16 -26.04
CA CYS A 301 -29.47 2.93 -26.19
C CYS A 301 -29.57 2.19 -24.83
N GLU A 302 -30.73 2.29 -24.17
CA GLU A 302 -30.95 1.70 -22.84
C GLU A 302 -31.58 0.31 -22.95
N LYS A 303 -30.91 -0.70 -22.36
CA LYS A 303 -31.38 -2.11 -22.39
C LYS A 303 -32.78 -2.28 -21.80
N SER A 304 -33.08 -1.55 -20.73
CA SER A 304 -34.37 -1.56 -20.02
C SER A 304 -35.52 -1.17 -20.96
N SER A 305 -35.32 -0.16 -21.80
CA SER A 305 -36.29 0.33 -22.78
C SER A 305 -36.57 -0.72 -23.87
N VAL A 306 -35.53 -1.38 -24.39
CA VAL A 306 -35.68 -2.47 -25.38
C VAL A 306 -36.41 -3.68 -24.77
N LEU A 307 -36.11 -4.04 -23.51
CA LEU A 307 -36.78 -5.14 -22.83
C LEU A 307 -38.27 -4.85 -22.58
N ASN A 308 -38.61 -3.63 -22.19
CA ASN A 308 -40.00 -3.21 -21.95
C ASN A 308 -40.86 -3.29 -23.22
N ASN A 309 -40.27 -3.09 -24.40
CA ASN A 309 -40.95 -3.20 -25.70
C ASN A 309 -40.54 -4.47 -26.49
N SER A 310 -40.14 -5.54 -25.78
CA SER A 310 -39.57 -6.73 -26.43
C SER A 310 -40.54 -7.49 -27.35
N ASP A 311 -41.86 -7.39 -27.12
CA ASP A 311 -42.86 -8.06 -27.97
C ASP A 311 -42.89 -7.49 -29.40
N ASN A 312 -42.78 -6.16 -29.53
CA ASN A 312 -42.76 -5.43 -30.81
C ASN A 312 -41.34 -5.12 -31.28
N TRP A 313 -40.35 -5.89 -30.83
CA TRP A 313 -38.95 -5.63 -31.13
C TRP A 313 -38.66 -5.75 -32.63
N ALA A 314 -38.12 -4.67 -33.19
CA ALA A 314 -37.73 -4.57 -34.58
C ALA A 314 -36.35 -3.91 -34.69
N VAL A 315 -35.58 -4.29 -35.71
CA VAL A 315 -34.19 -3.87 -35.90
C VAL A 315 -34.00 -3.32 -37.31
N SER A 316 -33.29 -2.21 -37.44
CA SER A 316 -32.93 -1.63 -38.73
C SER A 316 -31.80 -2.43 -39.38
N ALA A 317 -31.95 -2.77 -40.66
CA ALA A 317 -30.96 -3.54 -41.41
C ALA A 317 -30.90 -3.12 -42.87
N LEU A 318 -29.72 -3.24 -43.47
CA LEU A 318 -29.40 -2.79 -44.83
C LEU A 318 -28.86 -3.95 -45.68
N PRO A 319 -29.02 -3.94 -47.01
CA PRO A 319 -28.36 -4.92 -47.87
C PRO A 319 -26.84 -4.89 -47.69
N PHE A 320 -26.20 -6.07 -47.64
CA PHE A 320 -24.74 -6.19 -47.48
C PHE A 320 -23.94 -5.43 -48.55
N ALA A 321 -24.46 -5.41 -49.78
CA ALA A 321 -23.90 -4.68 -50.89
C ALA A 321 -24.92 -3.65 -51.37
N GLN A 322 -24.48 -2.40 -51.47
CA GLN A 322 -25.31 -1.29 -51.94
C GLN A 322 -24.81 -0.79 -53.30
N GLN A 323 -25.71 -0.18 -54.05
CA GLN A 323 -25.35 0.57 -55.24
C GLN A 323 -24.66 1.86 -54.82
N GLY A 324 -23.37 1.97 -55.14
CA GLY A 324 -22.58 3.17 -54.89
C GLY A 324 -21.93 3.65 -56.18
N LEU A 325 -21.48 4.89 -56.16
CA LEU A 325 -20.72 5.45 -57.26
C LEU A 325 -19.22 5.25 -57.06
N VAL A 326 -18.56 4.80 -58.10
CA VAL A 326 -17.11 4.63 -58.16
C VAL A 326 -16.54 5.60 -59.18
N VAL A 327 -15.68 6.49 -58.73
CA VAL A 327 -14.88 7.38 -59.56
C VAL A 327 -13.56 6.68 -59.90
N ALA A 328 -13.23 6.63 -61.17
CA ALA A 328 -11.95 6.15 -61.65
C ALA A 328 -11.32 7.17 -62.58
N ALA A 329 -10.00 7.33 -62.50
CA ALA A 329 -9.26 8.07 -63.50
C ALA A 329 -9.25 7.29 -64.83
N ARG A 330 -9.41 7.97 -65.96
CA ARG A 330 -9.42 7.34 -67.29
C ARG A 330 -8.10 6.65 -67.65
N ASN A 331 -7.00 7.13 -67.08
CA ASN A 331 -5.66 6.53 -67.22
C ASN A 331 -5.41 5.38 -66.21
N GLY A 332 -6.39 5.07 -65.34
CA GLY A 332 -6.29 4.04 -64.31
C GLY A 332 -5.43 4.41 -63.09
N SER A 333 -4.99 5.66 -62.95
CA SER A 333 -4.06 6.05 -61.87
C SER A 333 -4.66 6.01 -60.47
N PHE A 334 -5.98 6.19 -60.33
CA PHE A 334 -6.68 6.07 -59.06
C PHE A 334 -8.11 5.60 -59.28
N ARG A 335 -8.67 4.97 -58.26
CA ARG A 335 -10.06 4.54 -58.20
C ARG A 335 -10.56 4.66 -56.77
N PHE A 336 -11.69 5.33 -56.57
CA PHE A 336 -12.30 5.51 -55.27
C PHE A 336 -13.82 5.59 -55.38
N SER A 337 -14.52 5.45 -54.28
CA SER A 337 -15.94 5.65 -54.11
C SER A 337 -16.16 6.67 -52.99
N GLY A 338 -17.41 7.08 -52.77
CA GLY A 338 -17.78 7.88 -51.58
C GLY A 338 -17.47 7.20 -50.23
N TYR A 339 -16.96 5.97 -50.25
CA TYR A 339 -16.76 5.13 -49.07
C TYR A 339 -15.29 4.78 -48.79
N ASN A 340 -14.41 4.83 -49.79
CA ASN A 340 -12.96 4.56 -49.63
C ASN A 340 -12.07 5.71 -50.12
N TYR A 341 -12.65 6.90 -50.29
CA TYR A 341 -11.95 8.09 -50.79
C TYR A 341 -10.83 8.57 -49.85
N THR A 342 -10.94 8.34 -48.54
CA THR A 342 -9.92 8.74 -47.56
C THR A 342 -8.61 8.01 -47.83
N THR A 343 -8.66 6.69 -48.00
CA THR A 343 -7.49 5.86 -48.35
C THR A 343 -6.93 6.23 -49.72
N ALA A 344 -7.78 6.53 -50.69
CA ALA A 344 -7.34 6.94 -52.02
C ALA A 344 -6.72 8.35 -52.04
N ALA A 345 -7.19 9.26 -51.18
CA ALA A 345 -6.64 10.59 -51.00
C ALA A 345 -5.30 10.58 -50.24
N GLU A 346 -5.04 9.56 -49.44
CA GLU A 346 -3.78 9.39 -48.71
C GLU A 346 -2.67 8.73 -49.54
N ASP A 347 -2.94 8.36 -50.80
CA ASP A 347 -1.95 7.73 -51.68
C ASP A 347 -0.80 8.70 -52.00
N PRO A 348 0.42 8.46 -51.47
CA PRO A 348 1.55 9.36 -51.63
C PRO A 348 2.08 9.42 -53.09
N SER A 349 1.61 8.54 -53.97
CA SER A 349 1.95 8.55 -55.40
C SER A 349 1.19 9.60 -56.21
N LEU A 350 0.11 10.17 -55.65
CA LEU A 350 -0.74 11.16 -56.31
C LEU A 350 -0.29 12.60 -55.97
N PRO A 351 -0.45 13.56 -56.91
CA PRO A 351 -0.23 14.98 -56.60
C PRO A 351 -1.19 15.49 -55.52
N GLN A 352 -0.73 16.40 -54.66
CA GLN A 352 -1.52 16.94 -53.54
C GLN A 352 -2.87 17.55 -53.97
N TRP A 353 -2.92 18.26 -55.10
CA TRP A 353 -4.17 18.81 -55.64
C TRP A 353 -5.16 17.74 -56.13
N VAL A 354 -4.67 16.56 -56.53
CA VAL A 354 -5.51 15.40 -56.87
C VAL A 354 -6.07 14.76 -55.59
N GLN A 355 -5.24 14.63 -54.56
CA GLN A 355 -5.66 14.13 -53.24
C GLN A 355 -6.78 15.00 -52.64
N GLU A 356 -6.62 16.33 -52.69
CA GLU A 356 -7.65 17.30 -52.26
C GLU A 356 -8.95 17.16 -53.06
N ASN A 357 -8.87 17.03 -54.39
CA ASN A 357 -10.06 16.80 -55.22
C ASN A 357 -10.73 15.45 -54.92
N ILE A 358 -9.96 14.38 -54.65
CA ILE A 358 -10.50 13.08 -54.23
C ILE A 358 -11.24 13.21 -52.90
N GLN A 359 -10.72 13.98 -51.93
CA GLN A 359 -11.43 14.25 -50.68
C GLN A 359 -12.75 14.98 -50.91
N ILE A 360 -12.74 16.08 -51.69
CA ILE A 360 -13.94 16.89 -51.93
C ILE A 360 -15.01 16.08 -52.66
N ILE A 361 -14.64 15.36 -53.72
CA ILE A 361 -15.57 14.50 -54.46
C ILE A 361 -16.05 13.34 -53.59
N GLY A 362 -15.15 12.73 -52.81
CA GLY A 362 -15.48 11.66 -51.88
C GLY A 362 -16.55 12.06 -50.86
N ILE A 363 -16.41 13.24 -50.25
CA ILE A 363 -17.40 13.81 -49.32
C ILE A 363 -18.72 14.12 -50.03
N ALA A 364 -18.68 14.71 -51.22
CA ALA A 364 -19.90 15.01 -51.97
C ALA A 364 -20.66 13.73 -52.36
N MET A 365 -19.93 12.65 -52.69
CA MET A 365 -20.50 11.37 -53.07
C MET A 365 -20.93 10.51 -51.89
N SER A 366 -20.41 10.74 -50.68
CA SER A 366 -20.82 9.96 -49.50
C SER A 366 -22.28 10.20 -49.11
N GLY A 367 -22.90 11.31 -49.54
CA GLY A 367 -24.32 11.60 -49.35
C GLY A 367 -25.23 11.23 -50.53
N TRP A 368 -24.70 10.61 -51.60
CA TRP A 368 -25.46 10.33 -52.81
C TRP A 368 -26.11 8.93 -52.76
N PHE A 369 -27.44 8.87 -52.90
CA PHE A 369 -28.22 7.63 -52.92
C PHE A 369 -29.01 7.52 -54.23
N PRO A 370 -28.87 6.43 -54.99
CA PRO A 370 -29.68 6.23 -56.19
C PRO A 370 -31.13 5.92 -55.80
N ASP A 371 -32.08 6.57 -56.46
CA ASP A 371 -33.51 6.26 -56.34
C ASP A 371 -33.78 4.96 -57.14
N PRO A 372 -34.25 3.86 -56.51
CA PRO A 372 -34.28 2.52 -57.12
C PRO A 372 -35.18 2.38 -58.36
N GLY A 373 -35.96 3.42 -58.70
CA GLY A 373 -36.90 3.41 -59.82
C GLY A 373 -36.47 4.14 -61.10
N ASN A 374 -35.45 5.02 -61.08
CA ASN A 374 -35.23 5.95 -62.21
C ASN A 374 -33.77 6.16 -62.67
N ASP A 375 -32.76 5.70 -61.92
CA ASP A 375 -31.39 6.21 -62.06
C ASP A 375 -30.34 5.11 -62.34
N SER A 376 -30.59 4.24 -63.32
CA SER A 376 -29.59 3.25 -63.75
C SER A 376 -28.72 3.81 -64.89
N PHE A 377 -27.42 4.01 -64.64
CA PHE A 377 -26.45 4.39 -65.67
C PHE A 377 -25.20 3.51 -65.57
N SER A 378 -24.57 3.18 -66.71
CA SER A 378 -23.40 2.31 -66.72
C SER A 378 -22.10 3.06 -66.44
N VAL A 379 -21.84 4.17 -67.15
CA VAL A 379 -20.66 5.03 -66.99
C VAL A 379 -21.01 6.47 -67.38
N LEU A 380 -20.73 7.43 -66.51
CA LEU A 380 -20.81 8.87 -66.79
C LEU A 380 -19.42 9.50 -66.83
N ASN A 381 -19.31 10.60 -67.55
CA ASN A 381 -18.12 11.45 -67.48
C ASN A 381 -18.17 12.32 -66.21
N GLY A 382 -17.01 12.68 -65.66
CA GLY A 382 -16.97 13.55 -64.49
C GLY A 382 -17.59 14.94 -64.72
N ASN A 383 -17.68 15.39 -65.98
CA ASN A 383 -18.31 16.65 -66.35
C ASN A 383 -19.83 16.56 -66.55
N ASP A 384 -20.44 15.39 -66.32
CA ASP A 384 -21.87 15.21 -66.47
C ASP A 384 -22.63 16.00 -65.39
N SER A 385 -23.54 16.87 -65.83
CA SER A 385 -24.35 17.73 -64.96
C SER A 385 -25.18 16.94 -63.97
N TYR A 386 -25.52 15.70 -64.32
CA TYR A 386 -26.35 14.80 -63.53
C TYR A 386 -25.77 14.49 -62.14
N LEU A 387 -24.44 14.48 -62.00
CA LEU A 387 -23.76 14.16 -60.74
C LEU A 387 -23.48 15.39 -59.86
N GLY A 388 -23.75 16.60 -60.36
CA GLY A 388 -23.48 17.85 -59.62
C GLY A 388 -22.00 18.14 -59.32
N LEU A 389 -21.06 17.33 -59.81
CA LEU A 389 -19.62 17.49 -59.54
C LEU A 389 -19.05 18.81 -60.09
N ASN A 390 -19.68 19.37 -61.13
CA ASN A 390 -19.33 20.68 -61.71
C ASN A 390 -19.56 21.85 -60.74
N TYR A 391 -20.34 21.66 -59.68
CA TYR A 391 -20.62 22.68 -58.67
C TYR A 391 -19.65 22.61 -57.47
N LEU A 392 -18.78 21.60 -57.42
CA LEU A 392 -17.78 21.46 -56.37
C LEU A 392 -16.58 22.38 -56.64
N SER A 393 -16.03 22.97 -55.58
CA SER A 393 -14.84 23.83 -55.65
C SER A 393 -13.56 23.00 -55.84
N LEU A 394 -13.36 22.45 -57.04
CA LEU A 394 -12.24 21.57 -57.37
C LEU A 394 -11.06 22.35 -57.97
N SER A 395 -9.85 22.02 -57.51
CA SER A 395 -8.58 22.51 -58.08
C SER A 395 -8.43 21.99 -59.51
N ASN A 396 -8.29 22.88 -60.50
CA ASN A 396 -8.33 22.55 -61.93
C ASN A 396 -9.60 21.78 -62.36
N GLY A 397 -10.75 22.09 -61.74
CA GLY A 397 -12.01 21.35 -61.87
C GLY A 397 -12.38 20.89 -63.29
N PRO A 398 -12.53 21.77 -64.29
CA PRO A 398 -12.94 21.36 -65.65
C PRO A 398 -11.99 20.36 -66.30
N SER A 399 -10.69 20.55 -66.12
CA SER A 399 -9.65 19.64 -66.62
C SER A 399 -9.64 18.31 -65.87
N PHE A 400 -9.80 18.35 -64.55
CA PHE A 400 -9.85 17.16 -63.71
C PHE A 400 -11.10 16.30 -63.98
N LEU A 401 -12.28 16.93 -64.07
CA LEU A 401 -13.55 16.25 -64.35
C LEU A 401 -13.56 15.59 -65.74
N SER A 402 -12.82 16.11 -66.71
CA SER A 402 -12.64 15.47 -68.03
C SER A 402 -11.79 14.19 -67.99
N GLN A 403 -10.98 14.01 -66.94
CA GLN A 403 -10.05 12.90 -66.78
C GLN A 403 -10.60 11.76 -65.92
N ILE A 404 -11.79 11.93 -65.34
CA ILE A 404 -12.43 10.91 -64.51
C ILE A 404 -13.71 10.37 -65.16
N THR A 405 -14.03 9.14 -64.80
CA THR A 405 -15.29 8.47 -65.13
C THR A 405 -15.95 8.00 -63.85
N VAL A 406 -17.27 8.11 -63.81
CA VAL A 406 -18.08 7.66 -62.67
C VAL A 406 -18.92 6.48 -63.12
N GLN A 407 -18.85 5.39 -62.37
CA GLN A 407 -19.53 4.13 -62.68
C GLN A 407 -20.40 3.73 -61.51
N GLN A 408 -21.60 3.22 -61.79
CA GLN A 408 -22.42 2.57 -60.77
C GLN A 408 -21.80 1.20 -60.45
N SER A 409 -21.52 0.94 -59.18
CA SER A 409 -20.97 -0.33 -58.71
C SER A 409 -21.82 -0.90 -57.58
N ASN A 410 -22.10 -2.19 -57.67
CA ASN A 410 -22.78 -2.96 -56.61
C ASN A 410 -21.78 -3.48 -55.56
N SER A 411 -20.56 -2.94 -55.49
CA SER A 411 -19.45 -3.51 -54.72
C SER A 411 -19.14 -2.77 -53.41
N VAL A 412 -20.03 -1.91 -52.94
CA VAL A 412 -19.81 -1.17 -51.69
C VAL A 412 -20.49 -1.90 -50.54
N CYS A 413 -19.72 -2.21 -49.51
CA CYS A 413 -20.23 -2.88 -48.32
C CYS A 413 -20.92 -1.90 -47.37
N ALA A 414 -22.05 -2.30 -46.77
CA ALA A 414 -22.75 -1.54 -45.75
C ALA A 414 -21.95 -1.53 -44.42
N SER A 415 -21.00 -0.62 -44.27
CA SER A 415 -20.18 -0.48 -43.05
C SER A 415 -20.50 0.82 -42.32
N GLU A 416 -20.57 0.79 -40.99
CA GLU A 416 -20.70 1.99 -40.12
C GLU A 416 -19.51 2.96 -40.23
N GLN A 417 -18.37 2.53 -40.79
CA GLN A 417 -17.21 3.39 -41.03
C GLN A 417 -17.37 4.25 -42.30
N ASN A 418 -18.44 4.03 -43.05
CA ASN A 418 -18.73 4.75 -44.27
C ASN A 418 -19.46 6.07 -43.94
N PRO A 419 -18.97 7.24 -44.40
CA PRO A 419 -19.63 8.52 -44.15
C PRO A 419 -21.03 8.67 -44.76
N GLY A 420 -21.48 7.70 -45.58
CA GLY A 420 -22.86 7.59 -46.07
C GLY A 420 -23.75 6.62 -45.30
N TYR A 421 -23.25 5.98 -44.24
CA TYR A 421 -24.01 4.99 -43.47
C TYR A 421 -25.20 5.61 -42.73
N GLU A 422 -25.00 6.75 -42.05
CA GLU A 422 -26.06 7.46 -41.33
C GLU A 422 -27.18 7.93 -42.27
N ALA A 423 -26.81 8.43 -43.45
CA ALA A 423 -27.78 8.82 -44.45
C ALA A 423 -28.47 7.61 -45.13
N ALA A 424 -27.77 6.48 -45.33
CA ALA A 424 -28.39 5.24 -45.80
C ALA A 424 -29.42 4.69 -44.79
N GLN A 425 -29.13 4.80 -43.49
CA GLN A 425 -30.06 4.47 -42.42
C GLN A 425 -31.30 5.37 -42.44
N LEU A 426 -31.15 6.68 -42.70
CA LEU A 426 -32.28 7.62 -42.79
C LEU A 426 -33.22 7.34 -43.99
N TYR A 427 -32.69 6.95 -45.15
CA TYR A 427 -33.50 6.68 -46.36
C TYR A 427 -34.09 5.26 -46.42
N GLN A 428 -33.43 4.26 -45.83
CA GLN A 428 -33.86 2.85 -45.83
C GLN A 428 -34.40 2.38 -44.48
N ASN A 429 -34.89 3.29 -43.63
CA ASN A 429 -35.31 3.03 -42.24
C ASN A 429 -36.62 2.21 -42.15
N GLN A 430 -36.62 1.00 -42.69
CA GLN A 430 -37.68 0.02 -42.48
C GLN A 430 -37.22 -0.94 -41.38
N PRO A 431 -37.72 -0.80 -40.14
CA PRO A 431 -37.39 -1.71 -39.07
C PRO A 431 -38.00 -3.08 -39.36
N TYR A 432 -37.20 -4.15 -39.28
CA TYR A 432 -37.64 -5.51 -39.53
C TYR A 432 -38.11 -6.15 -38.22
N PRO A 433 -39.34 -6.68 -38.14
CA PRO A 433 -39.82 -7.36 -36.95
C PRO A 433 -39.03 -8.64 -36.71
N ILE A 434 -38.55 -8.83 -35.48
CA ILE A 434 -37.77 -10.00 -35.10
C ILE A 434 -38.67 -11.01 -34.40
N ASP A 435 -38.64 -12.27 -34.85
CA ASP A 435 -39.37 -13.37 -34.23
C ASP A 435 -38.54 -14.00 -33.09
N HIS A 436 -37.33 -14.45 -33.42
CA HIS A 436 -36.38 -15.04 -32.47
C HIS A 436 -34.93 -14.86 -32.93
N CYS A 437 -33.98 -15.23 -32.08
CA CYS A 437 -32.55 -15.13 -32.37
C CYS A 437 -31.88 -16.51 -32.45
N LEU A 438 -30.90 -16.63 -33.34
CA LEU A 438 -29.97 -17.75 -33.42
C LEU A 438 -28.58 -17.25 -32.98
N SER A 439 -28.14 -17.71 -31.82
CA SER A 439 -26.91 -17.25 -31.17
C SER A 439 -25.76 -18.25 -31.32
N GLN A 440 -24.64 -17.82 -31.88
CA GLN A 440 -23.43 -18.64 -31.90
C GLN A 440 -22.76 -18.65 -30.52
N ARG A 441 -22.62 -19.84 -29.92
CA ARG A 441 -21.82 -20.02 -28.70
C ARG A 441 -20.34 -20.26 -29.01
N VAL A 442 -19.47 -19.64 -28.22
CA VAL A 442 -18.02 -19.86 -28.25
C VAL A 442 -17.49 -20.11 -26.84
N LYS A 443 -16.37 -20.83 -26.76
CA LYS A 443 -15.69 -21.03 -25.48
C LYS A 443 -15.18 -19.69 -24.94
N GLU A 444 -15.47 -19.40 -23.68
CA GLU A 444 -14.94 -18.22 -23.00
C GLU A 444 -13.40 -18.28 -22.90
N ARG A 445 -12.76 -17.11 -23.01
CA ARG A 445 -11.30 -16.94 -23.04
C ARG A 445 -10.82 -16.04 -21.91
N CYS A 446 -11.14 -16.39 -20.66
CA CYS A 446 -10.54 -15.71 -19.51
C CYS A 446 -9.10 -16.17 -19.33
N ARG A 447 -8.19 -15.22 -19.08
CA ARG A 447 -6.77 -15.54 -18.85
C ARG A 447 -6.36 -15.17 -17.44
N LEU A 448 -5.62 -16.07 -16.80
CA LEU A 448 -4.82 -15.74 -15.63
C LEU A 448 -3.45 -15.28 -16.12
N MET A 449 -3.13 -14.02 -15.86
CA MET A 449 -1.91 -13.39 -16.34
C MET A 449 -0.93 -13.14 -15.18
N TYR A 450 0.36 -13.18 -15.53
CA TYR A 450 1.47 -12.95 -14.60
C TYR A 450 2.42 -11.88 -15.16
N SER A 451 2.68 -10.81 -14.39
CA SER A 451 3.64 -9.76 -14.76
C SER A 451 5.00 -10.00 -14.13
N TRP A 452 5.97 -10.42 -14.94
CA TRP A 452 7.33 -10.70 -14.48
C TRP A 452 8.09 -9.43 -14.03
N GLN A 453 7.76 -8.25 -14.56
CA GLN A 453 8.39 -6.98 -14.22
C GLN A 453 7.99 -6.47 -12.85
N ILE A 454 6.69 -6.53 -12.52
CA ILE A 454 6.20 -6.24 -11.17
C ILE A 454 6.91 -7.16 -10.17
N CYS A 455 7.10 -8.42 -10.54
CA CYS A 455 7.80 -9.39 -9.70
C CYS A 455 9.29 -9.07 -9.56
N ILE A 456 9.97 -8.59 -10.60
CA ILE A 456 11.37 -8.10 -10.47
C ILE A 456 11.45 -6.96 -9.47
N VAL A 457 10.53 -5.98 -9.53
CA VAL A 457 10.49 -4.88 -8.55
C VAL A 457 10.27 -5.42 -7.14
N ALA A 458 9.34 -6.36 -6.96
CA ALA A 458 9.10 -7.01 -5.67
C ALA A 458 10.32 -7.79 -5.16
N ILE A 459 11.01 -8.52 -6.03
CA ILE A 459 12.26 -9.24 -5.71
C ILE A 459 13.34 -8.24 -5.29
N ALA A 460 13.54 -7.15 -6.03
CA ALA A 460 14.53 -6.13 -5.69
C ALA A 460 14.26 -5.51 -4.30
N CYS A 461 13.00 -5.20 -4.00
CA CYS A 461 12.59 -4.76 -2.66
C CYS A 461 12.88 -5.83 -1.59
N ASN A 462 12.58 -7.11 -1.86
CA ASN A 462 12.84 -8.20 -0.91
C ASN A 462 14.34 -8.40 -0.64
N VAL A 463 15.17 -8.29 -1.68
CA VAL A 463 16.63 -8.40 -1.55
C VAL A 463 17.16 -7.29 -0.66
N ILE A 464 16.71 -6.06 -0.86
CA ILE A 464 17.09 -4.92 -0.01
C ILE A 464 16.65 -5.15 1.44
N GLU A 465 15.41 -5.62 1.66
CA GLU A 465 14.91 -5.92 3.01
C GLU A 465 15.72 -7.03 3.68
N THR A 466 15.92 -8.15 2.98
CA THR A 466 16.69 -9.29 3.47
C THR A 466 18.12 -8.86 3.82
N PHE A 467 18.77 -8.02 3.01
CA PHE A 467 20.08 -7.46 3.32
C PHE A 467 20.04 -6.56 4.57
N CYS A 468 19.05 -5.67 4.68
CA CYS A 468 18.92 -4.78 5.84
C CYS A 468 18.67 -5.58 7.14
N ILE A 469 17.83 -6.61 7.09
CA ILE A 469 17.56 -7.49 8.23
C ILE A 469 18.81 -8.30 8.58
N LEU A 470 19.49 -8.89 7.61
CA LEU A 470 20.74 -9.64 7.81
C LEU A 470 21.79 -8.76 8.49
N PHE A 471 21.97 -7.53 8.02
CA PHE A 471 22.91 -6.59 8.62
C PHE A 471 22.51 -6.21 10.06
N THR A 472 21.20 -6.08 10.33
CA THR A 472 20.68 -5.84 11.69
C THR A 472 21.02 -7.00 12.63
N VAL A 473 20.91 -8.25 12.16
CA VAL A 473 21.31 -9.45 12.91
C VAL A 473 22.82 -9.49 13.13
N TRP A 474 23.61 -9.15 12.10
CA TRP A 474 25.07 -9.22 12.15
C TRP A 474 25.72 -8.20 13.09
N GLN A 475 25.10 -7.02 13.29
CA GLN A 475 25.67 -5.94 14.10
C GLN A 475 25.78 -6.22 15.62
N LYS A 476 25.31 -7.38 16.14
CA LYS A 476 25.41 -7.84 17.55
C LYS A 476 25.51 -6.70 18.58
N ARG A 477 24.48 -5.84 18.65
CA ARG A 477 24.44 -4.72 19.59
C ARG A 477 24.07 -5.21 20.99
N THR A 478 24.97 -5.04 21.96
CA THR A 478 24.72 -5.33 23.38
C THR A 478 24.11 -4.13 24.11
N GLY A 479 23.43 -4.38 25.24
CA GLY A 479 22.88 -3.32 26.10
C GLY A 479 21.77 -2.45 25.50
N LEU A 480 20.96 -3.00 24.59
CA LEU A 480 19.82 -2.32 23.97
C LEU A 480 18.61 -2.25 24.91
N LEU A 481 17.94 -1.10 24.95
CA LEU A 481 16.70 -0.89 25.69
C LEU A 481 15.50 -1.09 24.74
N LEU A 482 15.11 -2.35 24.51
CA LEU A 482 14.02 -2.73 23.60
C LEU A 482 12.64 -2.65 24.23
N THR A 483 12.56 -2.86 25.55
CA THR A 483 11.32 -2.89 26.31
C THR A 483 11.37 -1.92 27.48
N VAL A 484 10.20 -1.59 28.04
CA VAL A 484 10.13 -0.80 29.28
C VAL A 484 10.85 -1.51 30.43
N GLY A 485 10.80 -2.85 30.47
CA GLY A 485 11.52 -3.61 31.49
C GLY A 485 13.03 -3.54 31.31
N ASP A 486 13.56 -3.54 30.08
CA ASP A 486 15.01 -3.32 29.85
C ASP A 486 15.46 -1.97 30.42
N ALA A 487 14.64 -0.94 30.22
CA ALA A 487 14.90 0.39 30.76
C ALA A 487 14.87 0.39 32.28
N ILE A 488 13.81 -0.16 32.90
CA ILE A 488 13.71 -0.24 34.37
C ILE A 488 14.89 -1.03 34.94
N ALA A 489 15.21 -2.20 34.40
CA ALA A 489 16.34 -3.02 34.84
C ALA A 489 17.66 -2.25 34.77
N SER A 490 17.89 -1.54 33.66
CA SER A 490 19.09 -0.73 33.49
C SER A 490 19.15 0.43 34.48
N PHE A 491 18.06 1.16 34.72
CA PHE A 491 18.03 2.27 35.66
C PHE A 491 18.07 1.81 37.12
N LEU A 492 17.55 0.63 37.46
CA LEU A 492 17.68 0.04 38.79
C LEU A 492 19.12 -0.38 39.10
N ASN A 493 19.85 -0.93 38.12
CA ASN A 493 21.26 -1.29 38.29
C ASN A 493 22.16 -0.04 38.34
N LYS A 494 21.85 0.98 37.54
CA LYS A 494 22.55 2.26 37.51
C LYS A 494 21.54 3.42 37.48
N PRO A 495 21.15 3.96 38.64
CA PRO A 495 20.26 5.12 38.71
C PRO A 495 20.87 6.33 38.02
N ASP A 496 20.04 7.12 37.33
CA ASP A 496 20.50 8.31 36.60
C ASP A 496 20.26 9.61 37.38
N SER A 497 21.38 10.23 37.75
CA SER A 497 21.45 11.44 38.58
C SER A 497 20.71 12.64 38.00
N THR A 498 20.54 12.72 36.68
CA THR A 498 19.84 13.85 36.03
C THR A 498 18.33 13.86 36.29
N THR A 499 17.79 12.74 36.76
CA THR A 499 16.35 12.55 37.03
C THR A 499 16.03 12.37 38.51
N LEU A 500 17.01 12.62 39.38
CA LEU A 500 16.81 12.63 40.83
C LEU A 500 15.68 13.61 41.21
N CYS A 501 14.89 13.26 42.23
CA CYS A 501 13.79 14.11 42.74
C CYS A 501 12.77 14.54 41.68
N CYS A 502 12.49 13.66 40.71
CA CYS A 502 11.45 13.85 39.70
C CYS A 502 10.43 12.70 39.68
N SER A 503 10.33 11.91 40.74
CA SER A 503 9.60 10.62 40.74
C SER A 503 8.09 10.77 40.52
N TRP A 504 7.54 11.94 40.88
CA TRP A 504 6.13 12.29 40.74
C TRP A 504 5.75 12.75 39.31
N MET A 505 6.72 13.03 38.45
CA MET A 505 6.47 13.62 37.13
C MET A 505 6.08 12.57 36.08
N ASP A 506 4.95 12.79 35.41
CA ASP A 506 4.62 12.04 34.20
C ASP A 506 5.47 12.49 32.99
N GLN A 507 5.45 11.70 31.91
CA GLN A 507 6.21 12.03 30.70
C GLN A 507 5.92 13.42 30.09
N ARG A 508 4.71 13.98 30.24
CA ARG A 508 4.35 15.29 29.70
C ARG A 508 4.85 16.41 30.61
N ALA A 509 4.80 16.20 31.93
CA ALA A 509 5.40 17.08 32.91
C ALA A 509 6.91 17.16 32.71
N MET A 510 7.57 16.00 32.58
CA MET A 510 9.01 15.89 32.33
C MET A 510 9.44 16.61 31.03
N LYS A 511 8.73 16.36 29.91
CA LYS A 511 9.01 17.03 28.63
C LYS A 511 8.83 18.55 28.70
N ARG A 512 7.80 19.04 29.42
CA ARG A 512 7.57 20.48 29.64
C ARG A 512 8.63 21.11 30.55
N PHE A 513 9.09 20.39 31.56
CA PHE A 513 10.16 20.83 32.44
C PHE A 513 11.45 21.09 31.66
N ILE A 514 11.85 20.13 30.83
CA ILE A 514 13.03 20.26 29.97
C ILE A 514 12.88 21.36 28.93
N SER A 515 11.71 21.47 28.29
CA SER A 515 11.51 22.52 27.27
C SER A 515 11.62 23.92 27.87
N ARG A 516 11.06 24.15 29.07
CA ARG A 516 11.20 25.42 29.80
C ARG A 516 12.62 25.70 30.25
N SER A 517 13.37 24.65 30.58
CA SER A 517 14.77 24.75 30.94
C SER A 517 15.66 25.20 29.76
N LYS A 518 15.29 24.81 28.52
CA LYS A 518 15.97 25.25 27.28
C LYS A 518 15.59 26.65 26.81
N SER A 519 14.42 27.16 27.20
CA SER A 519 13.93 28.49 26.80
C SER A 519 14.42 29.63 27.71
N ARG A 520 15.27 29.37 28.70
CA ARG A 520 16.00 30.46 29.37
C ARG A 520 16.90 31.11 28.33
N PRO A 521 16.82 32.44 28.10
CA PRO A 521 17.65 33.09 27.11
C PRO A 521 19.11 32.81 27.49
N LYS A 522 19.88 32.22 26.56
CA LYS A 522 21.33 32.40 26.61
C LYS A 522 21.51 33.92 26.62
N ARG A 523 21.98 34.52 27.71
CA ARG A 523 22.44 35.91 27.67
C ARG A 523 23.35 35.99 26.45
N THR A 524 22.94 36.75 25.46
CA THR A 524 23.72 36.96 24.23
C THR A 524 25.11 37.41 24.68
N LEU A 525 26.15 36.85 24.06
CA LEU A 525 27.55 37.19 24.32
C LEU A 525 27.76 38.71 24.44
N LEU A 526 27.00 39.48 23.65
CA LEU A 526 26.97 40.94 23.63
C LEU A 526 26.52 41.59 24.96
N MET A 527 25.54 41.01 25.67
CA MET A 527 25.11 41.49 27.00
C MET A 527 26.10 41.12 28.11
N ALA A 528 26.79 39.98 27.97
CA ALA A 528 27.88 39.62 28.88
C ALA A 528 29.12 40.52 28.67
N VAL A 529 29.40 40.92 27.42
CA VAL A 529 30.46 41.88 27.08
C VAL A 529 30.12 43.29 27.54
N PHE A 530 28.88 43.76 27.34
CA PHE A 530 28.44 45.08 27.83
C PHE A 530 28.48 45.20 29.35
N GLN A 531 28.12 44.13 30.07
CA GLN A 531 28.18 44.13 31.54
C GLN A 531 29.64 44.06 32.06
N LYS A 532 30.55 43.41 31.33
CA LYS A 532 32.00 43.36 31.63
C LYS A 532 32.71 44.70 31.38
N LEU A 533 32.18 45.53 30.47
CA LEU A 533 32.70 46.86 30.17
C LEU A 533 32.28 47.93 31.19
N TRP A 534 31.16 47.73 31.92
CA TRP A 534 30.58 48.79 32.78
C TRP A 534 30.74 48.57 34.29
N SER A 535 31.00 47.34 34.76
CA SER A 535 31.34 47.08 36.16
C SER A 535 32.76 46.51 36.25
N GLY A 536 33.71 47.33 36.69
CA GLY A 536 35.12 46.98 36.89
C GLY A 536 35.36 45.99 38.04
N SER A 537 34.66 44.86 38.04
CA SER A 537 34.88 43.77 38.98
C SER A 537 34.92 42.46 38.19
N ALA A 538 35.97 41.68 38.42
CA ALA A 538 36.12 40.36 37.85
C ALA A 538 34.89 39.52 38.22
N VAL A 539 34.04 39.23 37.23
CA VAL A 539 33.01 38.21 37.37
C VAL A 539 33.76 36.90 37.54
N LYS A 540 33.84 36.41 38.78
CA LYS A 540 34.11 35.00 39.05
C LYS A 540 33.17 34.22 38.15
N GLU A 541 33.76 33.39 37.30
CA GLU A 541 33.06 32.36 36.57
C GLU A 541 32.28 31.57 37.61
N THR A 542 31.00 31.91 37.76
CA THR A 542 30.09 31.13 38.57
C THR A 542 29.89 29.91 37.69
N ASP A 543 30.65 28.88 38.02
CA ASP A 543 30.24 27.50 37.86
C ASP A 543 28.71 27.49 37.93
N CYS A 544 28.08 26.97 36.88
CA CYS A 544 26.68 26.65 36.94
C CYS A 544 26.51 25.55 37.99
N GLN A 545 26.46 25.93 39.26
CA GLN A 545 25.94 25.07 40.30
C GLN A 545 24.56 24.62 39.84
N PRO A 546 24.27 23.30 39.91
CA PRO A 546 22.94 22.80 39.65
C PRO A 546 22.01 23.57 40.57
N SER A 547 21.01 24.25 40.00
CA SER A 547 20.03 24.96 40.82
C SER A 547 19.18 23.90 41.53
N ASP A 548 19.68 23.50 42.68
CA ASP A 548 19.15 22.57 43.66
C ASP A 548 17.83 23.11 44.23
N VAL A 549 16.73 22.82 43.55
CA VAL A 549 15.41 22.82 44.19
C VAL A 549 14.87 21.41 44.04
N VAL A 550 14.96 20.62 45.10
CA VAL A 550 14.13 19.41 45.26
C VAL A 550 12.68 19.86 45.07
N ARG A 551 12.05 19.46 43.96
CA ARG A 551 10.71 19.92 43.59
C ARG A 551 9.68 18.90 44.02
N PHE A 552 8.86 19.29 44.96
CA PHE A 552 7.76 18.48 45.44
C PHE A 552 6.49 18.68 44.61
N GLY A 553 5.80 17.60 44.30
CA GLY A 553 4.52 17.64 43.58
C GLY A 553 3.55 16.57 44.04
N PHE A 554 2.27 16.79 43.75
CA PHE A 554 1.23 15.78 43.95
C PHE A 554 1.23 14.77 42.80
N LEU A 555 0.86 13.53 43.12
CA LEU A 555 0.68 12.50 42.10
C LEU A 555 -0.47 12.86 41.15
N PRO A 556 -0.31 12.62 39.84
CA PRO A 556 -1.34 12.92 38.86
C PRO A 556 -2.60 12.06 39.09
N PRO A 557 -3.79 12.53 38.68
CA PRO A 557 -5.01 11.72 38.74
C PRO A 557 -4.90 10.49 37.83
N ARG A 558 -5.76 9.50 38.08
CA ARG A 558 -5.86 8.30 37.22
C ARG A 558 -6.15 8.72 35.78
N LYS A 559 -5.40 8.13 34.85
CA LYS A 559 -5.48 8.46 33.43
C LYS A 559 -6.13 7.33 32.64
N TRP A 560 -6.50 7.65 31.41
CA TRP A 560 -7.04 6.71 30.44
C TRP A 560 -5.96 6.25 29.48
N TRP A 561 -6.10 5.07 28.89
CA TRP A 561 -5.10 4.49 27.99
C TRP A 561 -4.80 5.43 26.81
N PHE A 562 -5.84 6.04 26.21
CA PHE A 562 -5.70 6.99 25.10
C PHE A 562 -4.85 8.22 25.44
N GLN A 563 -4.71 8.58 26.72
CA GLN A 563 -3.92 9.73 27.16
C GLN A 563 -2.41 9.46 27.15
N THR A 564 -1.99 8.21 26.95
CA THR A 564 -0.58 7.84 26.83
C THR A 564 0.03 8.34 25.52
N THR A 565 -0.77 8.36 24.45
CA THR A 565 -0.37 8.80 23.12
C THR A 565 -0.60 10.31 22.95
N ARG A 566 0.01 10.90 21.91
CA ARG A 566 -0.12 12.34 21.63
C ARG A 566 -1.44 12.60 20.92
N ARG A 567 -2.16 13.68 21.27
CA ARG A 567 -3.43 14.06 20.61
C ARG A 567 -3.30 14.19 19.08
N ARG A 568 -2.16 14.71 18.60
CA ARG A 568 -1.87 14.82 17.17
C ARG A 568 -1.81 13.46 16.45
N GLU A 569 -1.31 12.42 17.12
CA GLU A 569 -1.24 11.08 16.52
C GLU A 569 -2.63 10.45 16.38
N TRP A 570 -3.50 10.63 17.37
CA TRP A 570 -4.91 10.25 17.27
C TRP A 570 -5.63 11.03 16.18
N ALA A 571 -5.44 12.36 16.13
CA ALA A 571 -6.09 13.20 15.12
C ALA A 571 -5.67 12.80 13.70
N LEU A 572 -4.38 12.57 13.46
CA LEU A 572 -3.89 12.10 12.16
C LEU A 572 -4.45 10.72 11.81
N PHE A 573 -4.44 9.76 12.75
CA PHE A 573 -4.99 8.43 12.53
C PHE A 573 -6.49 8.47 12.18
N LEU A 574 -7.28 9.20 12.96
CA LEU A 574 -8.72 9.34 12.73
C LEU A 574 -9.02 10.08 11.42
N PHE A 575 -8.22 11.09 11.06
CA PHE A 575 -8.35 11.80 9.80
C PHE A 575 -8.13 10.87 8.59
N PHE A 576 -7.02 10.13 8.57
CA PHE A 576 -6.76 9.18 7.46
C PHE A 576 -7.79 8.05 7.41
N PHE A 577 -8.23 7.56 8.57
CA PHE A 577 -9.28 6.54 8.62
C PHE A 577 -10.61 7.08 8.05
N ALA A 578 -11.02 8.29 8.45
CA ALA A 578 -12.23 8.93 7.92
C ALA A 578 -12.14 9.17 6.41
N LEU A 579 -10.98 9.59 5.90
CA LEU A 579 -10.74 9.75 4.47
C LEU A 579 -10.90 8.42 3.71
N CYS A 580 -10.39 7.31 4.26
CA CYS A 580 -10.58 5.98 3.66
C CYS A 580 -12.05 5.56 3.61
N ILE A 581 -12.80 5.78 4.70
CA ILE A 581 -14.23 5.46 4.75
C ILE A 581 -15.02 6.32 3.77
N TRP A 582 -14.71 7.62 3.68
CA TRP A 582 -15.34 8.51 2.71
C TRP A 582 -15.06 8.08 1.26
N ALA A 583 -13.80 7.78 0.93
CA ALA A 583 -13.46 7.28 -0.40
C ALA A 583 -14.14 5.94 -0.72
N ALA A 584 -14.18 5.01 0.24
CA ALA A 584 -14.87 3.73 0.09
C ALA A 584 -16.38 3.91 -0.13
N PHE A 585 -17.01 4.89 0.55
CA PHE A 585 -18.41 5.22 0.36
C PHE A 585 -18.66 5.77 -1.06
N ILE A 586 -17.83 6.68 -1.56
CA ILE A 586 -17.95 7.16 -2.94
C ILE A 586 -17.82 6.01 -3.94
N CYS A 587 -16.80 5.15 -3.80
CA CYS A 587 -16.64 3.99 -4.68
C CYS A 587 -17.83 3.02 -4.61
N PHE A 588 -18.41 2.83 -3.43
CA PHE A 588 -19.59 1.99 -3.25
C PHE A 588 -20.78 2.58 -4.01
N GLN A 589 -21.05 3.88 -3.87
CA GLN A 589 -22.16 4.54 -4.57
C GLN A 589 -21.98 4.48 -6.09
N THR A 590 -20.78 4.80 -6.61
CA THR A 590 -20.51 4.72 -8.05
C THR A 590 -20.67 3.31 -8.61
N SER A 591 -20.27 2.29 -7.84
CA SER A 591 -20.44 0.89 -8.25
C SER A 591 -21.88 0.43 -8.18
N ARG A 592 -22.64 0.94 -7.21
CA ARG A 592 -24.04 0.60 -7.00
C ARG A 592 -24.89 1.16 -8.13
N ASP A 593 -24.71 2.44 -8.43
CA ASP A 593 -25.45 3.14 -9.48
C ASP A 593 -25.15 2.46 -10.84
N GLY A 594 -23.87 2.21 -11.16
CA GLY A 594 -23.50 1.51 -12.40
C GLY A 594 -23.97 0.06 -12.54
N VAL A 595 -24.25 -0.65 -11.43
CA VAL A 595 -24.83 -2.00 -11.47
C VAL A 595 -26.33 -1.95 -11.71
N PHE A 596 -27.03 -1.01 -11.07
CA PHE A 596 -28.50 -0.90 -11.16
C PHE A 596 -29.00 -0.28 -12.45
N ASP A 597 -28.13 0.40 -13.21
CA ASP A 597 -28.41 0.75 -14.60
C ASP A 597 -28.63 -0.49 -15.49
N TYR A 598 -28.04 -1.66 -15.14
CA TYR A 598 -28.15 -2.90 -15.93
C TYR A 598 -29.05 -3.97 -15.31
N ILE A 599 -29.20 -3.96 -13.98
CA ILE A 599 -29.99 -4.96 -13.27
C ILE A 599 -31.10 -4.24 -12.51
N GLN A 600 -32.34 -4.43 -12.91
CA GLN A 600 -33.50 -3.67 -12.40
C GLN A 600 -33.95 -4.04 -10.96
N LYS A 601 -33.18 -4.86 -10.21
CA LYS A 601 -33.55 -5.38 -8.88
C LYS A 601 -32.48 -5.13 -7.81
N ASP A 602 -32.77 -4.24 -6.87
CA ASP A 602 -31.95 -3.92 -5.68
C ASP A 602 -32.12 -4.92 -4.52
N ASP A 603 -31.89 -6.21 -4.81
CA ASP A 603 -31.93 -7.27 -3.81
C ASP A 603 -30.52 -7.72 -3.39
N ILE A 604 -30.37 -8.06 -2.10
CA ILE A 604 -29.08 -8.56 -1.58
C ILE A 604 -28.62 -9.86 -2.26
N HIS A 605 -29.56 -10.70 -2.70
CA HIS A 605 -29.26 -11.92 -3.46
C HIS A 605 -28.65 -11.59 -4.83
N THR A 606 -29.15 -10.54 -5.49
CA THR A 606 -28.59 -10.01 -6.74
C THR A 606 -27.15 -9.55 -6.51
N LEU A 607 -26.90 -8.78 -5.45
CA LEU A 607 -25.55 -8.32 -5.12
C LEU A 607 -24.56 -9.47 -4.86
N TRP A 608 -25.02 -10.56 -4.23
CA TRP A 608 -24.21 -11.77 -4.04
C TRP A 608 -23.97 -12.53 -5.35
N SER A 609 -24.95 -12.55 -6.26
CA SER A 609 -24.86 -13.22 -7.55
C SER A 609 -23.81 -12.60 -8.48
N LEU A 610 -23.51 -11.31 -8.30
CA LEU A 610 -22.41 -10.63 -9.00
C LEU A 610 -21.04 -11.24 -8.66
N GLY A 611 -20.94 -11.89 -7.49
CA GLY A 611 -19.75 -12.58 -7.02
C GLY A 611 -18.79 -11.70 -6.21
N PHE A 612 -17.77 -12.35 -5.64
CA PHE A 612 -16.84 -11.73 -4.69
C PHE A 612 -15.53 -11.33 -5.36
N GLY A 613 -15.44 -10.08 -5.82
CA GLY A 613 -14.26 -9.58 -6.56
C GLY A 613 -14.04 -10.29 -7.89
N THR A 614 -15.15 -10.61 -8.56
CA THR A 614 -15.27 -11.26 -9.87
C THR A 614 -15.29 -10.22 -10.99
N THR A 615 -14.64 -10.51 -12.12
CA THR A 615 -14.65 -9.63 -13.30
C THR A 615 -15.97 -9.74 -14.05
N GLN A 616 -16.95 -8.95 -13.65
CA GLN A 616 -18.24 -8.84 -14.33
C GLN A 616 -18.35 -7.51 -15.08
N PRO A 617 -18.86 -7.50 -16.33
CA PRO A 617 -18.97 -6.29 -17.15
C PRO A 617 -19.70 -5.13 -16.45
N GLU A 618 -20.70 -5.45 -15.64
CA GLU A 618 -21.56 -4.54 -14.87
C GLU A 618 -20.81 -3.87 -13.72
N THR A 619 -19.70 -4.47 -13.27
CA THR A 619 -18.90 -4.01 -12.13
C THR A 619 -17.67 -3.19 -12.53
N LEU A 620 -17.46 -2.95 -13.84
CA LEU A 620 -16.29 -2.25 -14.36
C LEU A 620 -16.50 -0.75 -14.44
N ILE A 621 -15.46 0.03 -14.12
CA ILE A 621 -15.50 1.49 -14.28
C ILE A 621 -15.31 1.83 -15.76
N ARG A 622 -16.38 2.29 -16.41
CA ARG A 622 -16.36 2.54 -17.86
C ARG A 622 -15.66 3.83 -18.26
N TYR A 623 -15.91 4.91 -17.52
CA TYR A 623 -15.39 6.26 -17.82
C TYR A 623 -13.92 6.48 -17.45
N LEU A 624 -13.33 5.54 -16.70
CA LEU A 624 -11.91 5.58 -16.30
C LEU A 624 -11.17 4.41 -16.91
N ASN A 625 -11.11 4.40 -18.25
CA ASN A 625 -10.34 3.41 -19.00
C ASN A 625 -9.11 4.07 -19.65
N THR A 626 -8.08 3.26 -19.92
CA THR A 626 -6.86 3.73 -20.58
C THR A 626 -6.17 2.58 -21.29
N TYR A 627 -5.32 2.88 -22.26
CA TYR A 627 -4.38 1.91 -22.83
C TYR A 627 -3.14 1.71 -21.92
N ASN A 628 -2.91 2.60 -20.95
CA ASN A 628 -1.76 2.53 -20.05
C ASN A 628 -1.97 1.57 -18.87
N PHE A 629 -1.38 0.38 -18.98
CA PHE A 629 -1.34 -0.65 -17.94
C PHE A 629 -0.92 -0.14 -16.55
N LEU A 630 0.13 0.67 -16.46
CA LEU A 630 0.72 1.10 -15.18
C LEU A 630 -0.22 2.03 -14.40
N THR A 631 -0.91 2.93 -15.09
CA THR A 631 -1.81 3.91 -14.47
C THR A 631 -2.92 3.22 -13.68
N MET A 632 -3.58 2.21 -14.27
CA MET A 632 -4.69 1.51 -13.60
C MET A 632 -4.23 0.58 -12.48
N ILE A 633 -3.00 0.05 -12.57
CA ILE A 633 -2.40 -0.69 -11.45
C ILE A 633 -2.17 0.22 -10.25
N LEU A 634 -1.57 1.38 -10.46
CA LEU A 634 -1.30 2.32 -9.37
C LEU A 634 -2.60 2.83 -8.75
N LEU A 635 -3.61 3.12 -9.58
CA LEU A 635 -4.92 3.57 -9.11
C LEU A 635 -5.60 2.52 -8.22
N SER A 636 -5.78 1.30 -8.73
CA SER A 636 -6.48 0.21 -8.02
C SER A 636 -5.79 -0.22 -6.72
N ASN A 637 -4.47 -0.06 -6.62
CA ASN A 637 -3.72 -0.45 -5.44
C ASN A 637 -3.34 0.71 -4.50
N SER A 638 -3.56 1.97 -4.88
CA SER A 638 -3.29 3.10 -4.00
C SER A 638 -3.98 3.02 -2.63
N PRO A 639 -5.22 2.48 -2.48
CA PRO A 639 -5.85 2.32 -1.17
C PRO A 639 -5.10 1.33 -0.26
N GLN A 640 -4.43 0.32 -0.85
CA GLN A 640 -3.64 -0.67 -0.10
C GLN A 640 -2.44 -0.01 0.60
N LEU A 641 -1.83 1.00 -0.03
CA LEU A 641 -0.75 1.76 0.59
C LEU A 641 -1.23 2.51 1.84
N ILE A 642 -2.41 3.15 1.74
CA ILE A 642 -2.99 3.88 2.88
C ILE A 642 -3.34 2.93 4.02
N LEU A 643 -3.87 1.73 3.71
CA LEU A 643 -4.14 0.70 4.70
C LEU A 643 -2.86 0.23 5.43
N SER A 644 -1.75 0.09 4.70
CA SER A 644 -0.44 -0.25 5.29
C SER A 644 0.05 0.85 6.25
N LEU A 645 -0.16 2.12 5.90
CA LEU A 645 0.15 3.26 6.77
C LEU A 645 -0.73 3.25 8.04
N LEU A 646 -2.02 2.97 7.90
CA LEU A 646 -2.94 2.82 9.02
C LEU A 646 -2.49 1.69 9.96
N TYR A 647 -2.01 0.56 9.43
CA TYR A 647 -1.41 -0.51 10.24
C TYR A 647 -0.24 0.01 11.09
N TYR A 648 0.70 0.77 10.51
CA TYR A 648 1.81 1.36 11.27
C TYR A 648 1.33 2.30 12.39
N PHE A 649 0.32 3.14 12.11
CA PHE A 649 -0.28 4.01 13.12
C PHE A 649 -0.98 3.22 14.22
N SER A 650 -1.80 2.23 13.88
CA SER A 650 -2.50 1.36 14.83
C SER A 650 -1.50 0.62 15.71
N ASN A 651 -0.47 0.01 15.11
CA ASN A 651 0.58 -0.70 15.85
C ASN A 651 1.31 0.26 16.81
N ARG A 652 1.62 1.48 16.37
CA ARG A 652 2.25 2.51 17.22
C ARG A 652 1.37 2.95 18.39
N LEU A 653 0.09 3.21 18.15
CA LEU A 653 -0.87 3.60 19.20
C LEU A 653 -1.02 2.47 20.23
N LEU A 654 -1.22 1.24 19.75
CA LEU A 654 -1.39 0.06 20.59
C LEU A 654 -0.13 -0.25 21.41
N THR A 655 1.06 -0.18 20.80
CA THR A 655 2.34 -0.37 21.50
C THR A 655 2.52 0.64 22.63
N ARG A 656 2.21 1.92 22.40
CA ARG A 656 2.31 2.94 23.47
C ARG A 656 1.35 2.67 24.62
N MET A 657 0.09 2.33 24.32
CA MET A 657 -0.90 2.01 25.34
C MET A 657 -0.49 0.78 26.16
N LEU A 658 0.02 -0.26 25.51
CA LEU A 658 0.45 -1.49 26.17
C LEU A 658 1.74 -1.33 26.98
N CYS A 659 2.73 -0.56 26.50
CA CYS A 659 3.91 -0.21 27.28
C CYS A 659 3.54 0.52 28.57
N ALA A 660 2.60 1.47 28.52
CA ALA A 660 2.12 2.16 29.72
C ALA A 660 1.29 1.25 30.64
N ALA A 661 0.49 0.34 30.09
CA ALA A 661 -0.24 -0.65 30.87
C ALA A 661 0.69 -1.61 31.61
N GLU A 662 1.76 -2.06 30.95
CA GLU A 662 2.81 -2.86 31.57
C GLU A 662 3.53 -2.08 32.66
N TYR A 663 3.97 -0.86 32.38
CA TYR A 663 4.57 0.03 33.39
C TYR A 663 3.65 0.20 34.62
N CYS A 664 2.37 0.48 34.39
CA CYS A 664 1.40 0.70 35.47
C CYS A 664 1.14 -0.57 36.29
N SER A 665 1.17 -1.76 35.66
CA SER A 665 0.89 -3.01 36.37
C SER A 665 1.90 -3.35 37.48
N TYR A 666 3.12 -2.81 37.44
CA TYR A 666 4.11 -2.93 38.53
C TYR A 666 3.76 -2.08 39.76
N SER A 667 2.76 -1.20 39.69
CA SER A 667 2.24 -0.47 40.87
C SER A 667 1.08 -1.17 41.57
N ILE A 668 0.66 -2.33 41.06
CA ILE A 668 -0.46 -3.13 41.60
C ILE A 668 0.08 -4.39 42.26
N HIS A 669 0.96 -5.11 41.55
CA HIS A 669 1.51 -6.38 42.00
C HIS A 669 3.02 -6.36 41.87
N ARG A 670 3.70 -6.95 42.85
CA ARG A 670 5.12 -7.26 42.78
C ARG A 670 5.34 -8.38 41.76
N LYS A 671 6.19 -8.14 40.77
CA LYS A 671 6.43 -9.12 39.69
C LYS A 671 7.80 -8.91 39.03
N PRO A 672 8.42 -9.97 38.48
CA PRO A 672 9.68 -9.85 37.77
C PRO A 672 9.55 -9.00 36.50
N LEU A 673 10.65 -8.34 36.12
CA LEU A 673 10.73 -7.53 34.91
C LEU A 673 10.70 -8.40 33.65
N ARG A 674 10.01 -7.91 32.61
CA ARG A 674 10.07 -8.48 31.26
C ARG A 674 11.12 -7.75 30.44
N VAL A 675 12.17 -8.46 30.05
CA VAL A 675 13.36 -7.90 29.40
C VAL A 675 13.71 -8.67 28.14
N SER A 676 14.53 -8.06 27.28
CA SER A 676 15.05 -8.66 26.06
C SER A 676 16.07 -9.77 26.34
N ARG A 677 16.89 -9.61 27.39
CA ARG A 677 17.88 -10.58 27.86
C ARG A 677 17.61 -10.91 29.33
N PRO A 678 16.86 -11.97 29.63
CA PRO A 678 16.50 -12.29 31.00
C PRO A 678 17.68 -12.86 31.78
N GLU A 679 17.88 -12.35 32.99
CA GLU A 679 18.79 -12.88 33.99
C GLU A 679 17.99 -13.26 35.25
N GLY A 680 18.35 -14.38 35.89
CA GLY A 680 17.67 -14.84 37.11
C GLY A 680 16.18 -15.12 36.91
N VAL A 681 15.31 -14.49 37.72
CA VAL A 681 13.84 -14.68 37.67
C VAL A 681 13.12 -13.76 36.67
N GLN A 682 13.86 -12.97 35.90
CA GLN A 682 13.29 -12.10 34.86
C GLN A 682 12.63 -12.91 33.75
N ARG A 683 11.64 -12.30 33.07
CA ARG A 683 10.91 -12.95 31.97
C ARG A 683 11.43 -12.48 30.62
N SER A 684 11.55 -13.39 29.67
CA SER A 684 11.88 -13.02 28.29
C SER A 684 10.76 -12.21 27.64
N THR A 685 11.12 -11.31 26.73
CA THR A 685 10.17 -10.59 25.89
C THR A 685 9.53 -11.49 24.82
N TYR A 686 8.47 -11.00 24.19
CA TYR A 686 7.83 -11.65 23.04
C TYR A 686 8.66 -11.44 21.78
N PHE A 687 8.52 -12.38 20.83
CA PHE A 687 9.13 -12.29 19.50
C PHE A 687 8.73 -11.02 18.75
N LEU A 688 7.43 -10.71 18.74
CA LEU A 688 6.89 -9.42 18.32
C LEU A 688 6.83 -8.56 19.59
N SER A 689 7.41 -7.35 19.64
CA SER A 689 7.47 -6.51 20.87
C SER A 689 6.15 -6.38 21.66
N LEU A 690 5.02 -6.58 20.98
CA LEU A 690 3.67 -6.67 21.52
C LEU A 690 3.27 -8.11 21.93
N PRO A 691 2.54 -8.28 23.06
CA PRO A 691 1.96 -9.57 23.44
C PRO A 691 1.12 -10.18 22.30
N TYR A 692 1.25 -11.50 22.08
CA TYR A 692 0.60 -12.21 20.98
C TYR A 692 -0.92 -12.06 20.92
N ARG A 693 -1.58 -11.92 22.08
CA ARG A 693 -3.03 -11.64 22.19
C ARG A 693 -3.48 -10.34 21.52
N TYR A 694 -2.54 -9.45 21.18
CA TYR A 694 -2.81 -8.19 20.48
C TYR A 694 -2.16 -8.18 19.09
N SER A 695 -0.91 -8.62 18.96
CA SER A 695 -0.20 -8.58 17.67
C SER A 695 -0.77 -9.55 16.65
N ILE A 696 -1.12 -10.79 17.04
CA ILE A 696 -1.69 -11.78 16.12
C ILE A 696 -3.05 -11.31 15.57
N PRO A 697 -4.04 -10.89 16.40
CA PRO A 697 -5.30 -10.37 15.87
C PRO A 697 -5.12 -9.15 14.96
N VAL A 698 -4.23 -8.20 15.31
CA VAL A 698 -3.97 -7.03 14.46
C VAL A 698 -3.36 -7.42 13.11
N MET A 699 -2.44 -8.39 13.09
CA MET A 699 -1.88 -8.91 11.84
C MET A 699 -2.92 -9.65 10.99
N ILE A 700 -3.77 -10.49 11.61
CA ILE A 700 -4.85 -11.19 10.91
C ILE A 700 -5.83 -10.19 10.31
N VAL A 701 -6.32 -9.23 11.11
CA VAL A 701 -7.24 -8.20 10.63
C VAL A 701 -6.60 -7.38 9.52
N SER A 702 -5.32 -7.03 9.62
CA SER A 702 -4.60 -6.31 8.57
C SER A 702 -4.52 -7.13 7.27
N ALA A 703 -4.11 -8.41 7.34
CA ALA A 703 -4.02 -9.28 6.17
C ALA A 703 -5.40 -9.49 5.50
N VAL A 704 -6.45 -9.70 6.30
CA VAL A 704 -7.83 -9.84 5.81
C VAL A 704 -8.32 -8.54 5.19
N LEU A 705 -8.09 -7.38 5.80
CA LEU A 705 -8.46 -6.08 5.22
C LEU A 705 -7.75 -5.83 3.89
N HIS A 706 -6.45 -6.15 3.78
CA HIS A 706 -5.71 -6.04 2.52
C HIS A 706 -6.28 -6.95 1.43
N TRP A 707 -6.60 -8.21 1.80
CA TRP A 707 -7.23 -9.15 0.87
C TRP A 707 -8.63 -8.69 0.43
N LEU A 708 -9.50 -8.29 1.36
CA LEU A 708 -10.83 -7.76 1.06
C LEU A 708 -10.75 -6.52 0.16
N LEU A 709 -9.84 -5.59 0.47
CA LEU A 709 -9.62 -4.39 -0.33
C LEU A 709 -9.14 -4.72 -1.75
N SER A 710 -8.33 -5.79 -1.92
CA SER A 710 -7.89 -6.28 -3.24
C SER A 710 -9.03 -6.91 -4.05
N ARG A 711 -10.16 -7.21 -3.40
CA ARG A 711 -11.39 -7.72 -4.03
C ARG A 711 -12.44 -6.63 -4.20
N SER A 712 -12.37 -5.57 -3.40
CA SER A 712 -13.20 -4.38 -3.51
C SER A 712 -12.87 -3.57 -4.75
N ILE A 713 -11.58 -3.30 -4.99
CA ILE A 713 -11.09 -2.53 -6.14
C ILE A 713 -9.93 -3.31 -6.75
N PHE A 714 -10.05 -3.70 -8.02
CA PHE A 714 -9.05 -4.54 -8.65
C PHE A 714 -8.83 -4.16 -10.11
N TYR A 715 -7.58 -4.32 -10.56
CA TYR A 715 -7.22 -4.13 -11.96
C TYR A 715 -7.83 -5.22 -12.86
N VAL A 716 -8.34 -4.82 -14.02
CA VAL A 716 -8.88 -5.71 -15.05
C VAL A 716 -8.36 -5.30 -16.43
N ARG A 717 -7.92 -6.29 -17.20
CA ARG A 717 -7.57 -6.12 -18.61
C ARG A 717 -8.64 -6.69 -19.51
N ILE A 718 -9.02 -5.97 -20.56
CA ILE A 718 -10.01 -6.40 -21.55
C ILE A 718 -9.30 -6.66 -22.87
N LEU A 719 -9.41 -7.89 -23.35
CA LEU A 719 -8.87 -8.34 -24.62
C LEU A 719 -9.98 -8.26 -25.68
N GLN A 720 -9.78 -7.41 -26.67
CA GLN A 720 -10.76 -7.18 -27.72
C GLN A 720 -10.51 -8.14 -28.88
N TYR A 721 -11.54 -8.91 -29.24
CA TYR A 721 -11.53 -9.76 -30.43
C TYR A 721 -12.43 -9.13 -31.49
N ASP A 722 -12.00 -9.16 -32.75
CA ASP A 722 -12.81 -8.72 -33.89
C ASP A 722 -13.89 -9.76 -34.27
N GLN A 723 -14.70 -9.46 -35.29
CA GLN A 723 -15.78 -10.35 -35.76
C GLN A 723 -15.23 -11.68 -36.30
N SER A 724 -14.02 -11.68 -36.88
CA SER A 724 -13.31 -12.88 -37.32
C SER A 724 -12.77 -13.73 -36.16
N GLY A 725 -12.74 -13.14 -34.96
CA GLY A 725 -12.28 -13.79 -33.75
C GLY A 725 -10.79 -13.69 -33.47
N VAL A 726 -10.10 -12.79 -34.15
CA VAL A 726 -8.68 -12.48 -33.99
C VAL A 726 -8.53 -11.41 -32.92
N LEU A 727 -7.47 -11.53 -32.11
CA LEU A 727 -7.19 -10.60 -31.02
C LEU A 727 -6.57 -9.31 -31.59
N ASP A 728 -7.23 -8.18 -31.38
CA ASP A 728 -6.67 -6.87 -31.68
C ASP A 728 -5.87 -6.35 -30.46
N LYS A 729 -4.55 -6.44 -30.57
CA LYS A 729 -3.64 -5.98 -29.50
C LYS A 729 -3.66 -4.45 -29.31
N THR A 730 -3.97 -3.69 -30.36
CA THR A 730 -3.95 -2.21 -30.32
C THR A 730 -5.16 -1.64 -29.60
N LYS A 731 -6.24 -2.43 -29.50
CA LYS A 731 -7.51 -2.05 -28.87
C LYS A 731 -7.73 -2.70 -27.50
N THR A 732 -6.69 -3.27 -26.88
CA THR A 732 -6.81 -3.81 -25.52
C THR A 732 -6.90 -2.70 -24.48
N ILE A 733 -7.88 -2.80 -23.57
CA ILE A 733 -8.20 -1.74 -22.61
C ILE A 733 -7.82 -2.18 -21.20
N SER A 734 -7.30 -1.24 -20.42
CA SER A 734 -7.06 -1.38 -18.98
C SER A 734 -8.08 -0.54 -18.19
N THR A 735 -8.73 -1.17 -17.22
CA THR A 735 -9.69 -0.50 -16.31
C THR A 735 -9.63 -1.13 -14.91
N CYS A 736 -10.46 -0.65 -13.99
CA CYS A 736 -10.67 -1.20 -12.66
C CYS A 736 -12.08 -1.79 -12.54
N GLY A 737 -12.22 -2.87 -11.78
CA GLY A 737 -13.50 -3.39 -11.29
C GLY A 737 -13.76 -2.95 -9.86
N LEU A 738 -15.02 -2.70 -9.53
CA LEU A 738 -15.53 -2.39 -8.20
C LEU A 738 -16.52 -3.49 -7.76
N SER A 739 -16.25 -4.14 -6.64
CA SER A 739 -17.14 -5.19 -6.11
C SER A 739 -17.77 -4.76 -4.78
N LEU A 740 -19.11 -4.71 -4.78
CA LEU A 740 -19.92 -4.21 -3.66
C LEU A 740 -19.78 -5.07 -2.39
N MET A 741 -19.80 -6.41 -2.52
CA MET A 741 -19.76 -7.32 -1.36
C MET A 741 -18.44 -7.22 -0.56
N PRO A 742 -17.25 -7.36 -1.18
CA PRO A 742 -15.98 -7.11 -0.51
C PRO A 742 -15.87 -5.71 0.09
N MET A 743 -16.44 -4.67 -0.55
CA MET A 743 -16.46 -3.32 0.00
C MET A 743 -17.22 -3.24 1.32
N ILE A 744 -18.42 -3.82 1.38
CA ILE A 744 -19.21 -3.88 2.62
C ILE A 744 -18.40 -4.56 3.72
N PHE A 745 -17.84 -5.75 3.46
CA PHE A 745 -17.01 -6.45 4.45
C PHE A 745 -15.75 -5.66 4.85
N THR A 746 -15.12 -4.96 3.91
CA THR A 746 -13.96 -4.10 4.18
C THR A 746 -14.33 -2.98 5.15
N ILE A 747 -15.43 -2.26 4.87
CA ILE A 747 -15.92 -1.15 5.70
C ILE A 747 -16.34 -1.66 7.08
N SER A 748 -17.10 -2.75 7.15
CA SER A 748 -17.56 -3.34 8.41
C SER A 748 -16.38 -3.81 9.29
N LEU A 749 -15.43 -4.54 8.71
CA LEU A 749 -14.26 -5.03 9.46
C LEU A 749 -13.34 -3.88 9.90
N ALA A 750 -13.14 -2.87 9.04
CA ALA A 750 -12.36 -1.68 9.40
C ALA A 750 -13.04 -0.88 10.53
N GLY A 751 -14.37 -0.71 10.46
CA GLY A 751 -15.16 -0.06 11.49
C GLY A 751 -15.10 -0.80 12.83
N LEU A 752 -15.23 -2.13 12.81
CA LEU A 752 -15.08 -2.97 14.00
C LEU A 752 -13.67 -2.85 14.61
N ALA A 753 -12.63 -2.89 13.78
CA ALA A 753 -11.25 -2.73 14.23
C ALA A 753 -11.01 -1.36 14.88
N LEU A 754 -11.59 -0.29 14.32
CA LEU A 754 -11.54 1.05 14.91
C LEU A 754 -12.28 1.09 16.26
N ALA A 755 -13.49 0.53 16.34
CA ALA A 755 -14.28 0.50 17.56
C ALA A 755 -13.55 -0.24 18.69
N ILE A 756 -12.90 -1.37 18.38
CA ILE A 756 -12.08 -2.11 19.34
C ILE A 756 -10.89 -1.27 19.81
N LEU A 757 -10.17 -0.60 18.89
CA LEU A 757 -9.03 0.24 19.25
C LEU A 757 -9.43 1.42 20.14
N LEU A 758 -10.54 2.09 19.83
CA LEU A 758 -11.11 3.16 20.66
C LEU A 758 -11.56 2.64 22.02
N GLY A 759 -12.26 1.49 22.06
CA GLY A 759 -12.70 0.84 23.30
C GLY A 759 -11.52 0.44 24.21
N LEU A 760 -10.41 -0.05 23.64
CA LEU A 760 -9.17 -0.26 24.39
C LEU A 760 -8.59 1.05 24.93
N GLY A 761 -8.64 2.13 24.14
CA GLY A 761 -8.22 3.47 24.55
C GLY A 761 -9.05 4.06 25.71
N LEU A 762 -10.33 3.65 25.82
CA LEU A 762 -11.24 4.08 26.88
C LEU A 762 -11.01 3.36 28.22
N ARG A 763 -10.09 2.39 28.31
CA ARG A 763 -9.75 1.76 29.59
C ARG A 763 -9.04 2.75 30.51
N ARG A 764 -9.42 2.78 31.80
CA ARG A 764 -8.73 3.57 32.84
C ARG A 764 -7.60 2.78 33.47
N PHE A 765 -6.50 3.45 33.80
CA PHE A 765 -5.44 2.87 34.61
C PHE A 765 -5.91 2.74 36.08
N PRO A 766 -5.60 1.63 36.76
CA PRO A 766 -6.10 1.34 38.11
C PRO A 766 -5.40 2.16 39.22
N THR A 767 -4.18 2.66 38.97
CA THR A 767 -3.37 3.39 39.96
C THR A 767 -3.06 4.81 39.51
N ARG A 768 -2.52 5.62 40.43
CA ARG A 768 -2.08 7.01 40.20
C ARG A 768 -0.59 7.13 39.89
N VAL A 769 0.05 6.02 39.48
CA VAL A 769 1.46 6.04 39.10
C VAL A 769 1.67 7.07 37.98
N PRO A 770 2.69 7.95 38.09
CA PRO A 770 3.03 8.88 37.03
C PRO A 770 3.34 8.11 35.75
N LEU A 771 2.55 8.33 34.70
CA LEU A 771 2.73 7.60 33.44
C LEU A 771 4.02 8.03 32.76
N ALA A 772 5.06 7.20 32.89
CA ALA A 772 6.31 7.34 32.15
C ALA A 772 6.13 6.98 30.66
N GLY A 773 5.24 6.03 30.37
CA GLY A 773 4.96 5.56 29.01
C GLY A 773 6.22 4.95 28.39
N ASN A 774 6.68 5.54 27.29
CA ASN A 774 7.92 5.17 26.61
C ASN A 774 9.05 6.19 26.82
N CYS A 775 8.88 7.23 27.63
CA CYS A 775 9.87 8.29 27.76
C CYS A 775 11.02 7.88 28.69
N SER A 776 12.26 7.79 28.17
CA SER A 776 13.44 7.35 28.94
C SER A 776 13.63 8.12 30.25
N LEU A 777 13.50 9.45 30.21
CA LEU A 777 13.63 10.30 31.42
C LEU A 777 12.56 10.01 32.48
N ALA A 778 11.32 9.76 32.06
CA ALA A 778 10.24 9.54 33.00
C ALA A 778 10.31 8.14 33.61
N ILE A 779 10.84 7.17 32.85
CA ILE A 779 11.14 5.82 33.37
C ILE A 779 12.28 5.92 34.39
N SER A 780 13.36 6.63 34.03
CA SER A 780 14.52 6.85 34.89
C SER A 780 14.17 7.54 36.21
N ALA A 781 13.30 8.57 36.16
CA ALA A 781 12.87 9.29 37.36
C ALA A 781 12.14 8.41 38.39
N ALA A 782 11.61 7.26 37.98
CA ALA A 782 10.96 6.30 38.87
C ALA A 782 11.92 5.22 39.41
N CYS A 783 13.18 5.19 38.98
CA CYS A 783 14.14 4.11 39.26
C CYS A 783 15.33 4.62 40.11
N HIS A 784 15.03 5.00 41.35
CA HIS A 784 15.95 5.41 42.41
C HIS A 784 15.66 4.57 43.68
N PRO A 785 15.98 3.26 43.66
CA PRO A 785 15.70 2.37 44.79
C PRO A 785 16.49 2.77 46.04
N PRO A 786 16.04 2.38 47.24
CA PRO A 786 16.81 2.62 48.46
C PRO A 786 18.17 1.89 48.41
N PRO A 787 19.21 2.43 49.05
CA PRO A 787 20.58 1.91 48.94
C PRO A 787 20.73 0.47 49.48
N GLU A 788 19.85 0.05 50.39
CA GLU A 788 19.81 -1.30 50.96
C GLU A 788 19.30 -2.37 49.99
N ASP A 789 18.60 -1.96 48.93
CA ASP A 789 18.00 -2.87 47.96
C ASP A 789 19.06 -3.38 46.97
N GLN A 790 19.67 -4.52 47.29
CA GLN A 790 20.70 -5.13 46.45
C GLN A 790 20.11 -5.84 45.23
N ASN A 791 20.64 -5.52 44.04
CA ASN A 791 20.27 -6.09 42.74
C ASN A 791 18.74 -6.11 42.47
N PRO A 792 18.03 -4.98 42.59
CA PRO A 792 16.57 -4.96 42.49
C PRO A 792 16.07 -5.39 41.11
N ALA A 793 16.84 -5.14 40.06
CA ALA A 793 16.50 -5.54 38.70
C ALA A 793 16.30 -7.06 38.53
N LEU A 794 17.02 -7.88 39.32
CA LEU A 794 16.98 -9.34 39.23
C LEU A 794 15.87 -9.96 40.08
N LYS A 795 15.16 -9.16 40.89
CA LYS A 795 14.11 -9.61 41.81
C LYS A 795 12.72 -9.13 41.34
N PRO A 796 11.62 -9.69 41.88
CA PRO A 796 10.29 -9.14 41.67
C PRO A 796 10.19 -7.71 42.25
N VAL A 797 9.90 -6.73 41.39
CA VAL A 797 9.81 -5.32 41.79
C VAL A 797 8.37 -4.83 41.84
N MET A 798 8.15 -3.81 42.67
CA MET A 798 6.91 -3.05 42.74
C MET A 798 7.24 -1.54 42.82
N TRP A 799 6.41 -0.70 42.22
CA TRP A 799 6.51 0.75 42.36
C TRP A 799 5.63 1.24 43.52
N GLY A 800 6.19 2.03 44.42
CA GLY A 800 5.46 2.64 45.53
C GLY A 800 6.35 3.54 46.38
N GLU A 801 5.80 4.02 47.49
CA GLU A 801 6.53 4.87 48.44
C GLU A 801 7.55 4.02 49.21
N VAL A 802 8.81 4.45 49.14
CA VAL A 802 9.96 3.79 49.76
C VAL A 802 10.17 4.40 51.15
N GLN A 803 10.45 3.57 52.15
CA GLN A 803 10.84 4.03 53.48
C GLN A 803 12.36 4.25 53.50
N LEU A 804 12.80 5.49 53.70
CA LEU A 804 14.19 5.78 54.04
C LEU A 804 14.34 5.45 55.53
N GLY A 805 15.29 4.59 55.88
CA GLY A 805 15.54 4.18 57.26
C GLY A 805 15.72 5.38 58.19
N ASP A 806 15.13 5.30 59.37
CA ASP A 806 15.28 6.27 60.45
C ASP A 806 16.76 6.26 60.90
N PRO A 807 17.46 7.40 61.05
CA PRO A 807 18.85 7.44 61.47
C PRO A 807 19.01 7.23 62.99
N SER A 808 18.19 6.36 63.60
CA SER A 808 18.13 6.15 65.05
C SER A 808 19.10 5.09 65.57
N GLY A 809 20.26 4.91 64.92
CA GLY A 809 21.27 3.92 65.30
C GLY A 809 22.69 4.44 65.50
N GLU A 810 22.99 5.69 65.15
CA GLU A 810 24.35 6.26 65.28
C GLU A 810 24.51 7.28 66.42
N ASP A 811 23.41 7.68 67.06
CA ASP A 811 23.43 8.65 68.18
C ASP A 811 23.81 8.04 69.54
N GLU A 812 23.88 6.71 69.67
CA GLU A 812 24.34 6.04 70.91
C GLU A 812 25.87 5.89 71.02
N ILE A 813 26.63 6.15 69.95
CA ILE A 813 28.09 5.99 69.94
C ILE A 813 28.82 7.29 70.29
N TRP A 814 28.18 8.45 70.16
CA TRP A 814 28.79 9.77 70.42
C TRP A 814 28.50 10.35 71.81
N GLN A 815 27.68 9.70 72.65
CA GLN A 815 27.41 10.16 74.02
C GLN A 815 28.28 9.50 75.11
N ARG A 816 29.29 8.69 74.73
CA ARG A 816 30.18 8.02 75.70
C ARG A 816 31.63 8.50 75.68
N THR A 817 31.91 9.68 75.11
CA THR A 817 33.26 10.24 75.02
C THR A 817 33.33 11.74 75.31
N GLU A 818 32.44 12.27 76.16
CA GLU A 818 32.50 13.66 76.68
C GLU A 818 32.35 13.72 78.21
N LEU A 819 32.89 12.72 78.90
CA LEU A 819 33.14 12.77 80.34
C LEU A 819 34.52 12.16 80.59
N ASP A 820 35.57 12.87 80.21
CA ASP A 820 36.80 13.00 81.00
C ASP A 820 37.72 14.06 80.38
N ASP A 821 38.40 14.78 81.28
CA ASP A 821 39.50 15.73 81.08
C ASP A 821 39.18 17.17 80.61
N GLN A 822 38.67 17.95 81.58
CA GLN A 822 39.29 19.24 81.88
C GLN A 822 40.65 18.98 82.56
N SER A 823 41.78 19.45 81.99
CA SER A 823 42.82 20.19 82.72
C SER A 823 44.12 20.40 81.91
N LEU A 824 44.74 21.58 82.12
CA LEU A 824 46.19 21.88 82.06
C LEU A 824 46.87 21.97 80.67
N THR A 825 47.05 23.18 80.12
CA THR A 825 48.17 24.14 80.28
C THR A 825 49.40 23.90 79.39
N ASP A 826 49.76 24.99 78.71
CA ASP A 826 51.10 25.50 78.38
C ASP A 826 51.85 25.09 77.09
N GLU A 827 52.19 26.17 76.35
CA GLU A 827 53.50 26.55 75.78
C GLU A 827 54.28 25.55 74.90
N THR A 828 55.04 25.88 73.85
CA THR A 828 55.55 27.10 73.21
C THR A 828 56.25 26.65 71.88
N SER A 829 56.59 27.63 71.04
CA SER A 829 57.73 27.64 70.08
C SER A 829 57.56 27.18 68.60
N ASN A 830 57.61 28.21 67.72
CA ASN A 830 58.03 28.26 66.30
C ASN A 830 59.57 28.03 66.16
N PRO A 831 60.23 28.14 64.97
CA PRO A 831 59.89 27.90 63.54
C PRO A 831 61.06 27.21 62.72
N LEU A 832 60.99 27.24 61.37
CA LEU A 832 62.05 27.05 60.34
C LEU A 832 62.24 25.60 59.82
N LEU A 833 62.52 25.28 58.55
CA LEU A 833 63.15 25.96 57.41
C LEU A 833 62.94 25.08 56.14
N ASN A 834 62.73 25.70 54.95
CA ASN A 834 63.17 25.35 53.58
C ASN A 834 63.27 23.87 53.08
N ARG A 835 63.13 23.50 51.80
CA ARG A 835 62.86 24.13 50.49
C ARG A 835 63.17 23.03 49.45
N ASN A 836 62.26 22.81 48.48
CA ASN A 836 62.46 22.26 47.11
C ASN A 836 63.03 20.83 46.95
N GLU A 837 62.74 20.04 45.92
CA GLU A 837 61.84 20.05 44.75
C GLU A 837 61.83 18.57 44.23
N ASP A 838 60.68 18.15 43.72
CA ASP A 838 60.43 17.17 42.65
C ASP A 838 61.04 15.75 42.70
N ALA A 839 60.21 14.72 42.83
CA ALA A 839 59.72 13.94 41.68
C ALA A 839 59.01 12.61 42.07
N VAL A 840 57.94 12.32 41.32
CA VAL A 840 57.28 11.01 41.06
C VAL A 840 56.45 10.40 42.20
N ASP A 841 55.16 10.74 42.20
CA ASP A 841 54.14 10.09 43.03
C ASP A 841 53.60 8.82 42.35
N HIS A 842 53.83 7.68 42.99
CA HIS A 842 53.07 6.45 42.79
C HIS A 842 51.93 6.46 43.80
N GLN A 843 50.71 6.82 43.37
CA GLN A 843 49.51 6.58 44.18
C GLN A 843 48.59 5.56 43.52
N MET A 844 48.56 4.39 44.16
CA MET A 844 47.36 3.57 44.29
C MET A 844 46.25 4.50 44.81
N GLU A 845 45.28 4.85 43.97
CA GLU A 845 44.06 5.51 44.42
C GLU A 845 42.96 4.47 44.68
N ASN A 846 42.44 4.58 45.90
CA ASN A 846 41.49 3.72 46.59
C ASN A 846 40.14 3.59 45.87
N ILE A 847 39.53 2.43 46.12
CA ILE A 847 38.21 1.98 45.65
C ILE A 847 37.04 2.66 46.42
N ASP A 848 37.29 3.72 47.19
CA ASP A 848 36.32 4.27 48.14
C ASP A 848 35.65 5.60 47.73
N ASP A 849 35.93 6.14 46.53
CA ASP A 849 35.51 7.51 46.19
C ASP A 849 34.11 7.62 45.52
N TRP A 850 33.39 6.50 45.33
CA TRP A 850 32.05 6.49 44.71
C TRP A 850 30.88 6.43 45.70
N GLU A 851 31.13 6.15 46.99
CA GLU A 851 30.11 6.11 48.03
C GLU A 851 29.79 7.52 48.59
N THR A 852 30.78 8.42 48.61
CA THR A 852 30.67 9.75 49.24
C THR A 852 29.83 10.76 48.44
N ALA A 853 29.64 10.54 47.14
CA ALA A 853 28.84 11.43 46.27
C ALA A 853 27.32 11.18 46.34
N ARG A 854 26.86 10.14 47.05
CA ARG A 854 25.43 9.71 47.04
C ARG A 854 24.50 10.44 48.01
N GLN A 855 24.98 11.32 48.91
CA GLN A 855 24.20 11.54 50.15
C GLN A 855 23.89 12.95 50.72
N PRO A 856 24.25 14.14 50.20
CA PRO A 856 23.85 15.36 50.92
C PRO A 856 22.39 15.82 50.68
N TYR A 857 21.80 15.54 49.51
CA TYR A 857 20.65 16.34 49.05
C TYR A 857 19.25 15.78 49.36
N CYS A 858 19.14 14.51 49.73
CA CYS A 858 17.89 13.94 50.28
C CYS A 858 17.95 13.67 51.81
N LYS A 859 19.13 13.72 52.43
CA LYS A 859 19.30 13.45 53.87
C LYS A 859 18.81 14.59 54.78
N ARG A 860 18.50 15.78 54.25
CA ARG A 860 18.19 16.95 55.10
C ARG A 860 16.76 17.02 55.64
N SER A 861 15.94 15.98 55.47
CA SER A 861 14.66 15.87 56.16
C SER A 861 14.21 14.41 56.20
N SER A 862 14.09 13.85 57.40
CA SER A 862 13.46 12.57 57.74
C SER A 862 11.97 12.46 57.34
N ALA A 863 11.43 13.40 56.56
CA ALA A 863 10.02 13.47 56.14
C ALA A 863 9.79 13.42 54.61
N ILE A 864 10.81 13.19 53.78
CA ILE A 864 10.68 13.26 52.33
C ILE A 864 10.11 11.94 51.76
N ALA A 865 8.87 11.98 51.30
CA ALA A 865 8.26 10.86 50.60
C ALA A 865 8.83 10.73 49.18
N HIS A 866 9.45 9.59 48.90
CA HIS A 866 9.99 9.25 47.59
C HIS A 866 9.33 7.98 47.07
N CYS A 867 8.98 7.96 45.78
CA CYS A 867 8.42 6.77 45.14
C CYS A 867 9.43 6.17 44.16
N SER A 868 9.71 4.87 44.29
CA SER A 868 10.56 4.17 43.35
C SER A 868 10.14 2.72 43.10
N PHE A 869 10.62 2.16 41.99
CA PHE A 869 10.68 0.71 41.79
C PHE A 869 11.71 0.11 42.73
N THR A 870 11.32 -0.90 43.51
CA THR A 870 12.20 -1.59 44.45
C THR A 870 11.75 -3.04 44.65
N SER A 871 12.69 -3.90 45.05
CA SER A 871 12.44 -5.28 45.49
C SER A 871 12.04 -5.38 46.97
N MET A 872 12.20 -4.29 47.74
CA MET A 872 11.76 -4.17 49.14
C MET A 872 10.27 -3.80 49.24
N GLU A 873 9.69 -3.94 50.43
CA GLU A 873 8.30 -3.56 50.70
C GLU A 873 8.05 -2.05 50.46
N VAL A 874 6.93 -1.74 49.82
CA VAL A 874 6.54 -0.36 49.49
C VAL A 874 5.17 -0.04 50.07
N LYS A 875 5.00 1.18 50.55
CA LYS A 875 3.70 1.72 50.94
C LYS A 875 2.95 2.22 49.70
N LYS A 876 1.62 2.07 49.71
CA LYS A 876 0.77 2.63 48.66
C LYS A 876 0.83 4.16 48.76
N PRO A 877 1.20 4.88 47.67
CA PRO A 877 1.35 6.33 47.75
C PRO A 877 0.04 7.04 48.07
N ASP A 878 0.10 7.99 49.02
CA ASP A 878 -1.02 8.83 49.43
C ASP A 878 -1.20 10.01 48.45
N PRO A 879 -2.35 10.14 47.78
CA PRO A 879 -2.60 11.25 46.86
C PRO A 879 -2.60 12.64 47.49
N SER A 880 -2.73 12.75 48.82
CA SER A 880 -2.69 14.01 49.56
C SER A 880 -1.27 14.43 49.98
N LYS A 881 -0.29 13.54 49.82
CA LYS A 881 1.12 13.79 50.13
C LYS A 881 1.86 14.34 48.91
N ARG A 882 2.89 15.17 49.16
CA ARG A 882 3.81 15.64 48.11
C ARG A 882 5.03 14.73 48.06
N TYR A 883 5.45 14.40 46.85
CA TYR A 883 6.58 13.50 46.59
C TYR A 883 7.73 14.24 45.91
N ALA A 884 8.96 13.81 46.21
CA ALA A 884 10.18 14.20 45.51
C ALA A 884 10.50 13.22 44.37
#